data_AF-A0A518EYB8-F1
#
_entry.id   AF-A0A518EYB8-F1
#
_cell.length_a   1.000
_cell.length_b   1.000
_cell.length_c   1.000
_cell.angle_alpha   90.00
_cell.angle_beta   90.00
_cell.angle_gamma   90.00
#
_symmetry.space_group_name_H-M   'P 1'
#
loop_
_entity.id
_entity.type
_entity.pdbx_description
1 polymer ?
#
loop_
_entity_poly.entity_id
_entity_poly.type
_entity_poly.pdbx_seq_one_letter_code
_entity_poly.pdbx_strand_id
1 'polypeptide(L)'
;MSFFLPSRFQRISPRCVPAWRRSLPGSWISAAFLFGAVSSCVSPSPPFDWSKYEGPGETYFQREEVSFPSYDDPLEPVNRAIFKLNESVLIGLGEPIARLYRGIVPRIVRSSAERAFDNLLYPGRLINNLLQGQFDGAWRETERFAINSTVGIAGLRDPATRWGIEPSVEDFGQTFQAWGWKRSTFLMAPFFGAITWRDSVGFFGDWCVDIAAYYTPAAQVRSLNRLSDQLPGLVTALRSQYDPYELSRFLYLLSRDAMDVFDPAAESSQANAVESAPGDVPAGTPSGATDTLGAVFLVPESPEFVYEAQRFSVIHPSTGKEISYSVWLQPDAAPVDYIIPGLGGHRLGSSSVALAEVVYSTGQSAVTISSSLNFEFIESALTEAVPGFIPSDARDTHELLGAIDADLRTRFPGRILGQRVGGISFGGITTLFIAAAEKDPDLIDFEAYVAINAPLSLAYGAQQLDAFYNSPLEIPEEERRAWLDQLFAKTLRLTNGNLEPDSTVLPFTRDEARFIIGLLFRTTIQDVIFQTQVIEDLGVLHAPIDSERRTLVEGEIEQFSFMEYIYAFALPAMAQSERLSGEIDVTEAGAEHLLELCSVRSIQAELAANPRVRFVTNRNDFLLAPGDLEWITELLGEDRVTVFERGGHLGNLHLDEVRKVIESEIDEATEVSGPTP
;
A
#
# COMPACT_ATOMS: atom_id res chain seq x y z
N MET A 1 49.26 9.43 43.33
CA MET A 1 49.29 10.68 44.11
C MET A 1 48.11 10.66 45.05
N SER A 2 48.41 10.47 46.33
CA SER A 2 47.50 10.42 47.46
C SER A 2 46.78 11.75 47.69
N PHE A 3 45.55 11.74 48.20
CA PHE A 3 45.15 12.62 49.32
C PHE A 3 44.01 11.97 50.13
N PHE A 4 44.13 12.15 51.46
CA PHE A 4 43.45 11.49 52.58
C PHE A 4 42.10 12.13 52.96
N LEU A 5 41.13 11.29 53.38
CA LEU A 5 40.28 11.25 54.63
C LEU A 5 40.12 12.52 55.53
N PRO A 6 39.08 12.68 56.42
CA PRO A 6 38.37 11.62 57.16
C PRO A 6 36.86 11.81 57.53
N SER A 7 36.33 10.69 58.06
CA SER A 7 35.09 10.42 58.80
C SER A 7 34.80 11.23 60.07
N ARG A 8 33.51 11.34 60.47
CA ARG A 8 33.09 11.23 61.90
C ARG A 8 31.63 10.77 62.10
N PHE A 9 31.53 9.70 62.90
CA PHE A 9 30.43 9.08 63.67
C PHE A 9 29.26 9.97 64.16
N GLN A 10 28.03 9.42 64.18
CA GLN A 10 27.42 8.84 65.40
C GLN A 10 26.06 8.14 65.14
N ARG A 11 25.87 7.01 65.85
CA ARG A 11 24.66 6.17 65.92
C ARG A 11 23.58 6.81 66.80
N ILE A 12 22.32 6.75 66.38
CA ILE A 12 21.14 6.59 67.27
C ILE A 12 20.21 5.53 66.66
N SER A 13 19.66 4.68 67.52
CA SER A 13 18.92 3.45 67.22
C SER A 13 17.38 3.66 67.24
N PRO A 14 16.52 2.64 67.03
CA PRO A 14 15.46 2.65 66.02
C PRO A 14 14.05 2.84 66.60
N ARG A 15 13.14 3.54 65.91
CA ARG A 15 11.68 3.37 66.10
C ARG A 15 10.89 3.55 64.81
N CYS A 16 10.19 2.47 64.45
CA CYS A 16 8.90 2.37 63.78
C CYS A 16 8.74 2.93 62.35
N VAL A 17 8.75 1.97 61.42
CA VAL A 17 8.20 1.99 60.06
C VAL A 17 6.65 2.00 60.12
N PRO A 18 5.96 2.62 59.15
CA PRO A 18 5.17 1.88 58.14
C PRO A 18 5.53 2.38 56.73
N ALA A 19 6.23 1.61 55.90
CA ALA A 19 5.73 0.53 55.04
C ALA A 19 4.70 0.98 53.99
N TRP A 20 5.00 2.04 53.22
CA TRP A 20 4.40 2.29 51.90
C TRP A 20 5.47 2.77 50.90
N ARG A 21 6.31 1.85 50.43
CA ARG A 21 7.03 1.97 49.15
C ARG A 21 7.24 0.57 48.59
N ARG A 22 6.29 0.12 47.76
CA ARG A 22 6.59 -0.88 46.72
C ARG A 22 6.70 -0.12 45.41
N SER A 23 7.96 0.01 44.98
CA SER A 23 8.42 -0.03 43.58
C SER A 23 7.39 0.34 42.51
N LEU A 24 7.33 1.64 42.18
CA LEU A 24 7.06 2.07 40.81
C LEU A 24 8.28 1.67 39.96
N PRO A 25 8.13 1.02 38.80
CA PRO A 25 9.24 0.89 37.86
C PRO A 25 9.44 2.25 37.17
N GLY A 26 10.21 3.11 37.84
CA GLY A 26 10.67 4.40 37.34
C GLY A 26 11.79 4.25 36.31
N SER A 27 11.48 3.67 35.16
CA SER A 27 12.39 3.57 34.01
C SER A 27 11.79 4.09 32.69
N TRP A 28 10.60 4.71 32.73
CA TRP A 28 9.92 5.22 31.51
C TRP A 28 9.88 6.76 31.43
N ILE A 29 10.03 7.46 32.56
CA ILE A 29 9.92 8.94 32.61
C ILE A 29 11.24 9.64 32.24
N SER A 30 12.35 8.91 32.16
CA SER A 30 13.67 9.48 31.86
C SER A 30 14.04 9.52 30.37
N ALA A 31 13.19 9.03 29.46
CA ALA A 31 13.41 9.12 28.02
C ALA A 31 12.81 10.39 27.38
N ALA A 32 11.94 11.11 28.09
CA ALA A 32 11.21 12.28 27.56
C ALA A 32 11.99 13.61 27.63
N PHE A 33 13.26 13.62 28.06
CA PHE A 33 14.00 14.87 28.36
C PHE A 33 15.36 15.04 27.64
N LEU A 34 15.60 14.33 26.53
CA LEU A 34 16.84 14.43 25.75
C LEU A 34 16.61 14.72 24.25
N PHE A 35 15.63 15.56 23.91
CA PHE A 35 15.49 16.14 22.55
C PHE A 35 15.79 17.64 22.55
N GLY A 36 16.99 17.99 23.06
CA GLY A 36 17.51 19.34 23.03
C GLY A 36 18.59 19.50 21.96
N ALA A 37 18.29 20.32 20.96
CA ALA A 37 19.20 20.98 20.03
C ALA A 37 19.83 20.16 18.89
N VAL A 38 19.10 20.04 17.77
CA VAL A 38 19.65 20.30 16.41
C VAL A 38 18.56 20.89 15.50
N SER A 39 17.99 22.04 15.86
CA SER A 39 17.18 22.83 14.91
C SER A 39 18.10 23.78 14.14
N SER A 40 18.84 23.25 13.17
CA SER A 40 19.29 24.07 12.06
C SER A 40 18.09 24.20 11.12
N CYS A 41 17.30 25.26 11.30
CA CYS A 41 16.26 25.61 10.35
C CYS A 41 16.93 25.99 9.02
N VAL A 42 17.18 25.01 8.17
CA VAL A 42 17.22 25.27 6.73
C VAL A 42 15.76 25.40 6.34
N SER A 43 15.30 26.63 6.13
CA SER A 43 14.05 26.81 5.39
C SER A 43 14.33 26.27 3.98
N PRO A 44 13.68 25.20 3.54
CA PRO A 44 13.85 24.76 2.16
C PRO A 44 13.46 25.93 1.25
N SER A 45 14.27 26.18 0.22
CA SER A 45 13.85 27.04 -0.87
C SER A 45 12.51 26.51 -1.40
N PRO A 46 11.57 27.37 -1.83
CA PRO A 46 10.36 26.88 -2.48
C PRO A 46 10.78 25.96 -3.64
N PRO A 47 10.10 24.80 -3.81
CA PRO A 47 10.43 23.88 -4.89
C PRO A 47 10.35 24.60 -6.23
N PHE A 48 11.09 24.10 -7.22
CA PHE A 48 10.96 24.60 -8.58
C PHE A 48 9.51 24.45 -9.03
N ASP A 49 9.00 25.47 -9.72
CA ASP A 49 7.60 25.53 -10.14
C ASP A 49 7.48 24.95 -11.55
N TRP A 50 7.14 23.67 -11.61
CA TRP A 50 7.04 22.92 -12.86
C TRP A 50 5.90 23.40 -13.75
N SER A 51 4.92 24.15 -13.22
CA SER A 51 3.88 24.77 -14.03
C SER A 51 4.40 25.79 -15.05
N LYS A 52 5.67 26.19 -14.94
CA LYS A 52 6.36 27.08 -15.88
C LYS A 52 7.20 26.35 -16.91
N TYR A 53 7.13 25.02 -16.97
CA TYR A 53 7.88 24.23 -17.95
C TYR A 53 7.46 24.60 -19.39
N GLU A 54 8.47 24.83 -20.24
CA GLU A 54 8.33 25.11 -21.67
C GLU A 54 9.08 24.02 -22.44
N GLY A 55 8.36 23.11 -23.11
CA GLY A 55 8.93 21.94 -23.79
C GLY A 55 7.88 20.92 -24.25
N PRO A 56 8.30 19.74 -24.74
CA PRO A 56 7.39 18.65 -25.08
C PRO A 56 6.48 18.28 -23.90
N GLY A 57 5.19 18.10 -24.16
CA GLY A 57 4.21 17.83 -23.11
C GLY A 57 3.91 19.01 -22.17
N GLU A 58 4.28 20.26 -22.51
CA GLU A 58 4.02 21.46 -21.68
C GLU A 58 2.59 21.58 -21.17
N THR A 59 1.62 21.09 -21.94
CA THR A 59 0.19 21.12 -21.59
C THR A 59 -0.13 20.26 -20.36
N TYR A 60 0.64 19.20 -20.11
CA TYR A 60 0.51 18.40 -18.90
C TYR A 60 1.00 19.18 -17.68
N PHE A 61 2.18 19.81 -17.76
CA PHE A 61 2.78 20.59 -16.67
C PHE A 61 1.96 21.83 -16.28
N GLN A 62 1.31 22.48 -17.26
CA GLN A 62 0.57 23.73 -17.06
C GLN A 62 -0.88 23.51 -16.58
N ARG A 63 -1.31 22.27 -16.35
CA ARG A 63 -2.68 21.98 -15.90
C ARG A 63 -2.86 22.31 -14.42
N GLU A 64 -4.10 22.64 -14.03
CA GLU A 64 -4.44 22.69 -12.60
C GLU A 64 -4.37 21.27 -12.03
N GLU A 65 -3.76 21.12 -10.85
CA GLU A 65 -3.73 19.87 -10.11
C GLU A 65 -4.33 20.02 -8.72
N VAL A 66 -4.89 18.92 -8.20
CA VAL A 66 -5.29 18.85 -6.79
C VAL A 66 -4.04 18.92 -5.92
N SER A 67 -3.97 19.95 -5.07
CA SER A 67 -2.90 20.12 -4.09
C SER A 67 -3.30 19.57 -2.73
N PHE A 68 -2.36 18.90 -2.10
CA PHE A 68 -2.46 18.48 -0.70
C PHE A 68 -1.64 19.40 0.20
N PRO A 69 -2.04 19.57 1.47
CA PRO A 69 -1.14 20.16 2.45
C PRO A 69 0.11 19.27 2.56
N SER A 70 1.26 19.82 2.17
CA SER A 70 2.54 19.23 2.51
C SER A 70 2.78 19.40 4.02
N TYR A 71 3.21 18.33 4.68
CA TYR A 71 3.53 18.36 6.11
C TYR A 71 5.05 18.36 6.26
N ASP A 72 5.60 19.43 6.80
CA ASP A 72 7.03 19.50 7.09
C ASP A 72 7.42 18.48 8.18
N ASP A 73 8.51 17.74 7.94
CA ASP A 73 9.18 16.95 8.98
C ASP A 73 10.57 17.51 9.32
N PRO A 74 10.66 18.48 10.25
CA PRO A 74 11.92 19.08 10.64
C PRO A 74 12.84 18.11 11.41
N LEU A 75 12.34 16.95 11.85
CA LEU A 75 13.08 15.95 12.61
C LEU A 75 13.25 14.65 11.81
N GLU A 76 13.11 14.70 10.49
CA GLU A 76 13.14 13.52 9.61
C GLU A 76 14.30 12.55 9.88
N PRO A 77 15.58 12.98 10.01
CA PRO A 77 16.67 12.03 10.28
C PRO A 77 16.50 11.28 11.61
N VAL A 78 16.00 11.98 12.64
CA VAL A 78 15.73 11.39 13.96
C VAL A 78 14.53 10.45 13.88
N ASN A 79 13.46 10.90 13.23
CA ASN A 79 12.24 10.12 13.09
C ASN A 79 12.48 8.83 12.29
N ARG A 80 13.24 8.90 11.19
CA ARG A 80 13.69 7.74 10.41
C ARG A 80 14.55 6.79 11.24
N ALA A 81 15.45 7.30 12.07
CA ALA A 81 16.26 6.45 12.96
C ALA A 81 15.40 5.70 13.99
N ILE A 82 14.41 6.37 14.58
CA ILE A 82 13.46 5.74 15.51
C ILE A 82 12.55 4.76 14.77
N PHE A 83 12.13 5.08 13.54
CA PHE A 83 11.35 4.18 12.70
C PHE A 83 12.11 2.86 12.46
N LYS A 84 13.38 2.94 12.07
CA LYS A 84 14.23 1.75 11.89
C LYS A 84 14.35 0.92 13.17
N LEU A 85 14.43 1.57 14.33
CA LEU A 85 14.39 0.88 15.63
C LEU A 85 13.04 0.17 15.85
N ASN A 86 11.93 0.86 15.60
CA ASN A 86 10.57 0.32 15.75
C ASN A 86 10.37 -0.88 14.84
N GLU A 87 10.71 -0.74 13.56
CA GLU A 87 10.68 -1.81 12.56
C GLU A 87 11.52 -3.01 12.99
N SER A 88 12.76 -2.80 13.41
CA SER A 88 13.64 -3.88 13.85
C SER A 88 13.06 -4.67 15.03
N VAL A 89 12.45 -3.97 15.99
CA VAL A 89 11.77 -4.61 17.13
C VAL A 89 10.51 -5.33 16.68
N LEU A 90 9.73 -4.70 15.79
CA LEU A 90 8.49 -5.24 15.27
C LEU A 90 8.73 -6.55 14.50
N ILE A 91 9.70 -6.57 13.59
CA ILE A 91 10.06 -7.74 12.77
C ILE A 91 10.83 -8.77 13.61
N GLY A 92 11.85 -8.34 14.36
CA GLY A 92 12.75 -9.25 15.08
C GLY A 92 12.13 -9.89 16.33
N LEU A 93 11.19 -9.21 16.98
CA LEU A 93 10.58 -9.67 18.23
C LEU A 93 9.05 -9.72 18.16
N GLY A 94 8.40 -8.69 17.60
CA GLY A 94 6.94 -8.62 17.50
C GLY A 94 6.36 -9.77 16.67
N GLU A 95 6.92 -9.99 15.47
CA GLU A 95 6.47 -11.00 14.51
C GLU A 95 6.48 -12.42 15.08
N PRO A 96 7.61 -12.95 15.59
CA PRO A 96 7.62 -14.30 16.14
C PRO A 96 6.67 -14.47 17.34
N ILE A 97 6.56 -13.45 18.20
CA ILE A 97 5.66 -13.51 19.37
C ILE A 97 4.19 -13.51 18.93
N ALA A 98 3.83 -12.64 18.00
CA ALA A 98 2.47 -12.55 17.47
C ALA A 98 2.05 -13.84 16.77
N ARG A 99 2.95 -14.44 15.97
CA ARG A 99 2.69 -15.74 15.30
C ARG A 99 2.47 -16.85 16.32
N LEU A 100 3.31 -16.93 17.35
CA LEU A 100 3.12 -17.88 18.45
C LEU A 100 1.78 -17.65 19.18
N TYR A 101 1.45 -16.41 19.49
CA TYR A 101 0.20 -16.06 20.16
C TYR A 101 -1.03 -16.43 19.31
N ARG A 102 -1.02 -16.15 18.00
CA ARG A 102 -2.09 -16.53 17.07
C ARG A 102 -2.22 -18.05 16.91
N GLY A 103 -1.10 -18.78 16.96
CA GLY A 103 -1.09 -20.25 16.94
C GLY A 103 -1.65 -20.89 18.21
N ILE A 104 -1.57 -20.21 19.37
CA ILE A 104 -2.07 -20.72 20.65
C ILE A 104 -3.50 -20.24 20.95
N VAL A 105 -3.81 -18.98 20.63
CA VAL A 105 -5.06 -18.31 21.02
C VAL A 105 -6.00 -18.18 19.82
N PRO A 106 -7.16 -18.89 19.83
CA PRO A 106 -8.11 -18.84 18.72
C PRO A 106 -8.64 -17.42 18.44
N ARG A 107 -8.92 -17.11 17.17
CA ARG A 107 -9.45 -15.81 16.72
C ARG A 107 -10.66 -15.35 17.52
N ILE A 108 -11.59 -16.27 17.83
CA ILE A 108 -12.80 -15.96 18.62
C ILE A 108 -12.45 -15.39 20.00
N VAL A 109 -11.41 -15.92 20.66
CA VAL A 109 -10.97 -15.44 21.98
C VAL A 109 -10.29 -14.08 21.84
N ARG A 110 -9.38 -13.93 20.86
CA ARG A 110 -8.69 -12.66 20.57
C ARG A 110 -9.66 -11.52 20.30
N SER A 111 -10.60 -11.72 19.37
CA SER A 111 -11.60 -10.70 19.02
C SER A 111 -12.59 -10.41 20.16
N SER A 112 -12.89 -11.39 21.02
CA SER A 112 -13.75 -11.13 22.19
C SER A 112 -13.00 -10.32 23.26
N ALA A 113 -11.72 -10.60 23.48
CA ALA A 113 -10.89 -9.86 24.42
C ALA A 113 -10.67 -8.41 23.95
N GLU A 114 -10.43 -8.20 22.65
CA GLU A 114 -10.31 -6.87 22.05
C GLU A 114 -11.56 -6.01 22.29
N ARG A 115 -12.75 -6.54 21.96
CA ARG A 115 -14.03 -5.83 22.22
C ARG A 115 -14.23 -5.49 23.69
N ALA A 116 -13.86 -6.41 24.59
CA ALA A 116 -13.96 -6.16 26.03
C ALA A 116 -13.01 -5.04 26.47
N PHE A 117 -11.79 -5.01 25.94
CA PHE A 117 -10.85 -3.93 26.21
C PHE A 117 -11.28 -2.59 25.61
N ASP A 118 -11.87 -2.58 24.42
CA ASP A 118 -12.41 -1.37 23.79
C ASP A 118 -13.58 -0.80 24.60
N ASN A 119 -14.44 -1.68 25.15
CA ASN A 119 -15.52 -1.28 26.05
C ASN A 119 -14.98 -0.62 27.34
N LEU A 120 -13.78 -0.99 27.82
CA LEU A 120 -13.13 -0.37 28.98
C LEU A 120 -12.53 1.02 28.69
N LEU A 121 -12.40 1.42 27.42
CA LEU A 121 -11.97 2.77 27.02
C LEU A 121 -13.10 3.82 27.15
N TYR A 122 -14.32 3.39 27.49
CA TYR A 122 -15.48 4.25 27.66
C TYR A 122 -15.22 5.54 28.48
N PRO A 123 -14.57 5.51 29.66
CA PRO A 123 -14.40 6.72 30.46
C PRO A 123 -13.61 7.81 29.73
N GLY A 124 -12.56 7.43 29.01
CA GLY A 124 -11.75 8.37 28.23
C GLY A 124 -12.56 8.99 27.10
N ARG A 125 -13.24 8.14 26.32
CA ARG A 125 -14.10 8.61 25.23
C ARG A 125 -15.21 9.53 25.74
N LEU A 126 -15.89 9.17 26.84
CA LEU A 126 -16.91 10.02 27.45
C LEU A 126 -16.35 11.40 27.82
N ILE A 127 -15.22 11.43 28.53
CA ILE A 127 -14.59 12.68 28.97
C ILE A 127 -14.21 13.53 27.77
N ASN A 128 -13.55 12.95 26.76
CA ASN A 128 -13.12 13.70 25.58
C ASN A 128 -14.31 14.24 24.78
N ASN A 129 -15.36 13.46 24.55
CA ASN A 129 -16.60 13.95 23.93
C ASN A 129 -17.18 15.15 24.71
N LEU A 130 -17.25 15.07 26.04
CA LEU A 130 -17.74 16.18 26.87
C LEU A 130 -16.84 17.42 26.82
N LEU A 131 -15.51 17.23 26.83
CA LEU A 131 -14.53 18.32 26.75
C LEU A 131 -14.53 19.01 25.38
N GLN A 132 -14.89 18.27 24.33
CA GLN A 132 -15.07 18.78 22.97
C GLN A 132 -16.47 19.38 22.74
N GLY A 133 -17.39 19.23 23.69
CA GLY A 133 -18.78 19.72 23.59
C GLY A 133 -19.71 18.82 22.76
N GLN A 134 -19.27 17.61 22.41
CA GLN A 134 -20.04 16.62 21.64
C GLN A 134 -20.94 15.79 22.57
N PHE A 135 -22.05 16.37 23.01
CA PHE A 135 -22.99 15.69 23.94
C PHE A 135 -23.63 14.43 23.33
N ASP A 136 -23.92 14.43 22.04
CA ASP A 136 -24.49 13.28 21.35
C ASP A 136 -23.49 12.12 21.26
N GLY A 137 -22.21 12.43 20.98
CA GLY A 137 -21.13 11.43 21.02
C GLY A 137 -20.91 10.85 22.43
N ALA A 138 -20.95 11.69 23.47
CA ALA A 138 -20.90 11.26 24.86
C ALA A 138 -22.05 10.32 25.24
N TRP A 139 -23.27 10.61 24.76
CA TRP A 139 -24.44 9.76 24.98
C TRP A 139 -24.30 8.42 24.23
N ARG A 140 -23.89 8.44 22.96
CA ARG A 140 -23.65 7.22 22.16
C ARG A 140 -22.64 6.29 22.82
N GLU A 141 -21.50 6.80 23.27
CA GLU A 141 -20.50 5.97 23.97
C GLU A 141 -21.04 5.40 25.30
N THR A 142 -21.90 6.15 26.00
CA THR A 142 -22.56 5.68 27.22
C THR A 142 -23.57 4.57 26.94
N GLU A 143 -24.36 4.72 25.88
CA GLU A 143 -25.31 3.73 25.41
C GLU A 143 -24.58 2.44 24.98
N ARG A 144 -23.53 2.57 24.16
CA ARG A 144 -22.67 1.45 23.75
C ARG A 144 -22.10 0.73 24.96
N PHE A 145 -21.52 1.46 25.91
CA PHE A 145 -20.97 0.87 27.12
C PHE A 145 -22.01 0.09 27.92
N ALA A 146 -23.22 0.64 28.10
CA ALA A 146 -24.29 -0.03 28.83
C ALA A 146 -24.74 -1.32 28.12
N ILE A 147 -24.95 -1.25 26.81
CA ILE A 147 -25.41 -2.38 25.97
C ILE A 147 -24.35 -3.48 25.91
N ASN A 148 -23.11 -3.12 25.62
CA ASN A 148 -22.01 -4.07 25.48
C ASN A 148 -21.62 -4.68 26.83
N SER A 149 -21.72 -3.92 27.93
CA SER A 149 -21.47 -4.46 29.27
C SER A 149 -22.56 -5.42 29.74
N THR A 150 -23.81 -5.24 29.31
CA THR A 150 -24.96 -6.07 29.73
C THR A 150 -25.24 -7.19 28.73
N VAL A 151 -25.81 -6.86 27.58
CA VAL A 151 -26.16 -7.79 26.49
C VAL A 151 -24.91 -8.37 25.84
N GLY A 152 -23.86 -7.55 25.72
CA GLY A 152 -22.58 -7.97 25.17
C GLY A 152 -21.70 -8.79 26.11
N ILE A 153 -22.18 -9.10 27.33
CA ILE A 153 -21.47 -9.89 28.35
C ILE A 153 -20.13 -9.22 28.71
N ALA A 154 -20.20 -8.11 29.46
CA ALA A 154 -19.03 -7.33 29.87
C ALA A 154 -18.13 -6.84 28.71
N GLY A 155 -18.71 -6.62 27.53
CA GLY A 155 -18.01 -6.16 26.33
C GLY A 155 -17.41 -7.27 25.47
N LEU A 156 -17.56 -8.55 25.81
CA LEU A 156 -17.05 -9.65 24.97
C LEU A 156 -17.71 -9.72 23.59
N ARG A 157 -18.91 -9.16 23.47
CA ARG A 157 -19.66 -8.98 22.22
C ARG A 157 -20.04 -7.50 22.07
N ASP A 158 -20.25 -7.10 20.83
CA ASP A 158 -20.65 -5.73 20.47
C ASP A 158 -22.04 -5.69 19.79
N PRO A 159 -23.13 -5.92 20.56
CA PRO A 159 -24.49 -5.75 20.05
C PRO A 159 -24.83 -4.31 19.69
N ALA A 160 -24.17 -3.31 20.30
CA ALA A 160 -24.46 -1.91 20.03
C ALA A 160 -24.18 -1.54 18.56
N THR A 161 -23.04 -1.97 18.00
CA THR A 161 -22.74 -1.78 16.57
C THR A 161 -23.78 -2.47 15.68
N ARG A 162 -24.22 -3.69 16.03
CA ARG A 162 -25.27 -4.40 15.27
C ARG A 162 -26.63 -3.70 15.31
N TRP A 163 -26.86 -2.82 16.29
CA TRP A 163 -28.05 -1.99 16.39
C TRP A 163 -27.87 -0.61 15.76
N GLY A 164 -26.76 -0.39 15.03
CA GLY A 164 -26.49 0.86 14.31
C GLY A 164 -25.97 1.99 15.20
N ILE A 165 -25.51 1.69 16.42
CA ILE A 165 -24.97 2.71 17.33
C ILE A 165 -23.47 2.81 17.10
N GLU A 166 -23.01 3.66 16.19
CA GLU A 166 -21.59 3.78 15.87
C GLU A 166 -20.77 4.41 17.01
N PRO A 167 -19.50 3.97 17.21
CA PRO A 167 -18.63 4.54 18.23
C PRO A 167 -18.25 6.00 17.92
N SER A 168 -18.00 6.78 18.98
CA SER A 168 -17.37 8.09 18.98
C SER A 168 -15.99 7.96 19.60
N VAL A 169 -15.00 7.65 18.77
CA VAL A 169 -13.62 7.36 19.21
C VAL A 169 -12.88 8.68 19.42
N GLU A 170 -13.10 9.29 20.58
CA GLU A 170 -12.49 10.56 20.98
C GLU A 170 -11.33 10.40 21.98
N ASP A 171 -10.23 11.09 21.72
CA ASP A 171 -9.00 11.11 22.53
C ASP A 171 -8.61 12.55 22.99
N PHE A 172 -7.64 12.64 23.89
CA PHE A 172 -7.22 13.95 24.41
C PHE A 172 -6.45 14.78 23.37
N GLY A 173 -5.83 14.16 22.36
CA GLY A 173 -5.16 14.88 21.28
C GLY A 173 -6.17 15.62 20.39
N GLN A 174 -7.29 14.96 20.03
CA GLN A 174 -8.44 15.60 19.36
C GLN A 174 -9.03 16.71 20.24
N THR A 175 -9.15 16.48 21.54
CA THR A 175 -9.61 17.50 22.49
C THR A 175 -8.73 18.75 22.48
N PHE A 176 -7.40 18.59 22.50
CA PHE A 176 -6.49 19.73 22.40
C PHE A 176 -6.57 20.45 21.05
N GLN A 177 -6.85 19.72 19.97
CA GLN A 177 -7.11 20.34 18.67
C GLN A 177 -8.39 21.17 18.70
N ALA A 178 -9.49 20.63 19.23
CA ALA A 178 -10.76 21.36 19.37
C ALA A 178 -10.58 22.65 20.20
N TRP A 179 -9.66 22.64 21.17
CA TRP A 179 -9.29 23.81 21.98
C TRP A 179 -8.30 24.77 21.29
N GLY A 180 -7.86 24.48 20.06
CA GLY A 180 -7.11 25.39 19.20
C GLY A 180 -5.69 24.94 18.84
N TRP A 181 -5.18 23.80 19.34
CA TRP A 181 -3.86 23.29 18.98
C TRP A 181 -3.90 22.55 17.63
N LYS A 182 -4.16 23.28 16.54
CA LYS A 182 -4.34 22.72 15.19
C LYS A 182 -3.04 22.28 14.52
N ARG A 183 -1.97 23.08 14.61
CA ARG A 183 -0.66 22.76 14.03
C ARG A 183 0.19 22.01 15.05
N SER A 184 0.63 20.82 14.71
CA SER A 184 1.46 19.96 15.57
C SER A 184 2.59 19.38 14.75
N THR A 185 3.77 19.23 15.36
CA THR A 185 4.94 18.65 14.70
C THR A 185 4.83 17.13 14.72
N PHE A 186 5.07 16.50 13.57
CA PHE A 186 5.17 15.05 13.45
C PHE A 186 6.38 14.51 14.23
N LEU A 187 6.20 13.36 14.87
CA LEU A 187 7.24 12.65 15.60
C LEU A 187 7.08 11.15 15.37
N MET A 188 8.19 10.43 15.19
CA MET A 188 8.21 8.99 15.31
C MET A 188 8.57 8.61 16.75
N ALA A 189 7.62 8.06 17.49
CA ALA A 189 7.82 7.68 18.89
C ALA A 189 8.37 6.24 19.01
N PRO A 190 9.37 6.00 19.87
CA PRO A 190 9.88 4.65 20.10
C PRO A 190 8.77 3.70 20.60
N PHE A 191 8.62 2.56 19.96
CA PHE A 191 7.61 1.51 20.20
C PHE A 191 6.14 1.89 19.91
N PHE A 192 5.81 3.18 19.77
CA PHE A 192 4.45 3.66 19.54
C PHE A 192 4.19 4.01 18.06
N GLY A 193 5.22 4.25 17.27
CA GLY A 193 5.09 4.58 15.85
C GLY A 193 4.85 6.08 15.60
N ALA A 194 4.19 6.37 14.49
CA ALA A 194 3.84 7.72 14.07
C ALA A 194 2.92 8.41 15.09
N ILE A 195 3.25 9.64 15.49
CA ILE A 195 2.47 10.48 16.39
C ILE A 195 2.70 11.97 16.10
N THR A 196 1.93 12.89 16.67
CA THR A 196 2.33 14.30 16.76
C THR A 196 2.70 14.72 18.19
N TRP A 197 3.37 15.87 18.34
CA TRP A 197 3.68 16.42 19.67
C TRP A 197 2.42 16.62 20.54
N ARG A 198 1.35 17.15 19.94
CA ARG A 198 0.02 17.25 20.57
C ARG A 198 -0.49 15.89 21.03
N ASP A 199 -0.49 14.91 20.15
CA ASP A 199 -1.05 13.60 20.43
C ASP A 199 -0.21 12.85 21.48
N SER A 200 1.09 13.12 21.56
CA SER A 200 1.96 12.61 22.63
C SER A 200 1.54 13.12 24.01
N VAL A 201 1.15 14.39 24.10
CA VAL A 201 0.58 14.97 25.33
C VAL A 201 -0.83 14.42 25.59
N GLY A 202 -1.63 14.26 24.53
CA GLY A 202 -2.95 13.65 24.57
C GLY A 202 -2.91 12.25 25.17
N PHE A 203 -2.01 11.40 24.66
CA PHE A 203 -1.80 10.04 25.14
C PHE A 203 -1.57 9.95 26.65
N PHE A 204 -0.90 10.93 27.27
CA PHE A 204 -0.73 10.97 28.72
C PHE A 204 -2.07 11.19 29.45
N GLY A 205 -2.93 12.05 28.90
CA GLY A 205 -4.31 12.21 29.37
C GLY A 205 -5.11 10.92 29.22
N ASP A 206 -5.06 10.28 28.06
CA ASP A 206 -5.78 9.02 27.79
C ASP A 206 -5.32 7.91 28.73
N TRP A 207 -4.02 7.80 29.00
CA TRP A 207 -3.47 6.85 29.96
C TRP A 207 -3.99 7.06 31.38
N CYS A 208 -4.25 8.30 31.79
CA CYS A 208 -4.78 8.61 33.13
C CYS A 208 -6.26 8.22 33.31
N VAL A 209 -7.00 8.04 32.22
CA VAL A 209 -8.44 7.70 32.25
C VAL A 209 -8.72 6.29 31.76
N ASP A 210 -7.71 5.59 31.25
CA ASP A 210 -7.79 4.20 30.83
C ASP A 210 -7.75 3.24 32.03
N ILE A 211 -8.88 2.59 32.31
CA ILE A 211 -9.00 1.61 33.40
C ILE A 211 -8.02 0.44 33.21
N ALA A 212 -7.82 -0.02 31.98
CA ALA A 212 -6.95 -1.16 31.70
C ALA A 212 -5.47 -0.84 31.96
N ALA A 213 -5.06 0.44 31.85
CA ALA A 213 -3.69 0.88 32.13
C ALA A 213 -3.30 0.66 33.61
N TYR A 214 -4.27 0.72 34.53
CA TYR A 214 -4.04 0.48 35.96
C TYR A 214 -3.97 -1.00 36.35
N TYR A 215 -4.33 -1.91 35.45
CA TYR A 215 -4.19 -3.36 35.63
C TYR A 215 -3.17 -3.91 34.62
N THR A 216 -1.89 -3.91 35.00
CA THR A 216 -0.75 -4.21 34.12
C THR A 216 -0.91 -5.49 33.27
N PRO A 217 -1.42 -6.62 33.80
CA PRO A 217 -1.65 -7.80 32.96
C PRO A 217 -2.67 -7.58 31.84
N ALA A 218 -3.75 -6.81 32.08
CA ALA A 218 -4.71 -6.47 31.02
C ALA A 218 -4.08 -5.58 29.95
N ALA A 219 -3.34 -4.55 30.35
CA ALA A 219 -2.69 -3.66 29.40
C ALA A 219 -1.75 -4.42 28.46
N GLN A 220 -0.95 -5.34 29.00
CA GLN A 220 -0.04 -6.18 28.20
C GLN A 220 -0.78 -7.13 27.27
N VAL A 221 -1.83 -7.80 27.76
CA VAL A 221 -2.64 -8.69 26.92
C VAL A 221 -3.33 -7.90 25.81
N ARG A 222 -3.89 -6.72 26.11
CA ARG A 222 -4.51 -5.84 25.11
C ARG A 222 -3.51 -5.44 24.01
N SER A 223 -2.35 -4.94 24.41
CA SER A 223 -1.30 -4.53 23.47
C SER A 223 -0.82 -5.70 22.61
N LEU A 224 -0.56 -6.86 23.21
CA LEU A 224 -0.15 -8.06 22.46
C LEU A 224 -1.24 -8.52 21.51
N ASN A 225 -2.50 -8.50 21.94
CA ASN A 225 -3.64 -8.94 21.14
C ASN A 225 -3.83 -8.04 19.91
N ARG A 226 -3.88 -6.71 20.10
CA ARG A 226 -3.98 -5.74 18.99
C ARG A 226 -2.79 -5.85 18.04
N LEU A 227 -1.58 -5.88 18.60
CA LEU A 227 -0.37 -6.03 17.80
C LEU A 227 -0.45 -7.30 16.96
N SER A 228 -0.79 -8.45 17.56
CA SER A 228 -0.82 -9.74 16.86
C SER A 228 -1.79 -9.78 15.70
N ASP A 229 -2.91 -9.06 15.79
CA ASP A 229 -3.97 -9.06 14.79
C ASP A 229 -3.61 -8.13 13.62
N GLN A 230 -2.98 -6.98 13.90
CA GLN A 230 -2.54 -6.02 12.88
C GLN A 230 -1.21 -6.38 12.21
N LEU A 231 -0.37 -7.17 12.90
CA LEU A 231 1.02 -7.37 12.51
C LEU A 231 1.24 -7.91 11.10
N PRO A 232 0.47 -8.92 10.62
CA PRO A 232 0.69 -9.45 9.28
C PRO A 232 0.57 -8.37 8.20
N GLY A 233 -0.49 -7.57 8.25
CA GLY A 233 -0.70 -6.46 7.31
C GLY A 233 0.37 -5.38 7.44
N LEU A 234 0.76 -5.04 8.67
CA LEU A 234 1.80 -4.05 8.94
C LEU A 234 3.17 -4.52 8.39
N VAL A 235 3.58 -5.77 8.67
CA VAL A 235 4.83 -6.34 8.16
C VAL A 235 4.82 -6.45 6.64
N THR A 236 3.70 -6.84 6.04
CA THR A 236 3.56 -6.85 4.57
C THR A 236 3.73 -5.46 4.00
N ALA A 237 3.11 -4.44 4.58
CA ALA A 237 3.26 -3.05 4.15
C ALA A 237 4.70 -2.55 4.30
N LEU A 238 5.36 -2.84 5.43
CA LEU A 238 6.77 -2.47 5.65
C LEU A 238 7.71 -3.10 4.62
N ARG A 239 7.50 -4.38 4.29
CA ARG A 239 8.36 -5.13 3.37
C ARG A 239 8.11 -4.82 1.89
N SER A 240 6.93 -4.30 1.56
CA SER A 240 6.49 -4.15 0.17
C SER A 240 6.62 -2.74 -0.38
N GLN A 241 6.99 -1.78 0.48
CA GLN A 241 7.13 -0.37 0.14
C GLN A 241 8.59 0.02 0.19
N TYR A 242 8.99 0.95 -0.68
CA TYR A 242 10.36 1.44 -0.71
C TYR A 242 10.68 2.31 0.52
N ASP A 243 9.78 3.26 0.83
CA ASP A 243 9.92 4.14 1.98
C ASP A 243 8.73 3.96 2.95
N PRO A 244 8.70 2.87 3.72
CA PRO A 244 7.59 2.58 4.62
C PRO A 244 7.45 3.62 5.77
N TYR A 245 8.51 4.40 6.02
CA TYR A 245 8.47 5.53 6.95
C TYR A 245 7.55 6.63 6.44
N GLU A 246 7.72 7.06 5.18
CA GLU A 246 6.92 8.12 4.59
C GLU A 246 5.46 7.70 4.45
N LEU A 247 5.20 6.46 4.01
CA LEU A 247 3.83 5.94 3.98
C LEU A 247 3.18 5.96 5.38
N SER A 248 3.91 5.55 6.42
CA SER A 248 3.41 5.60 7.79
C SER A 248 3.14 7.03 8.27
N ARG A 249 3.98 7.99 7.90
CA ARG A 249 3.81 9.41 8.24
C ARG A 249 2.59 10.00 7.52
N PHE A 250 2.52 9.81 6.22
CA PHE A 250 1.43 10.28 5.36
C PHE A 250 0.08 9.76 5.85
N LEU A 251 -0.06 8.43 6.02
CA LEU A 251 -1.31 7.83 6.48
C LEU A 251 -1.70 8.28 7.89
N TYR A 252 -0.74 8.47 8.79
CA TYR A 252 -1.02 8.95 10.14
C TYR A 252 -1.55 10.40 10.14
N LEU A 253 -0.89 11.30 9.42
CA LEU A 253 -1.28 12.71 9.36
C LEU A 253 -2.62 12.88 8.64
N LEU A 254 -2.80 12.16 7.53
CA LEU A 254 -4.07 12.09 6.82
C LEU A 254 -5.18 11.55 7.73
N SER A 255 -4.89 10.49 8.50
CA SER A 255 -5.83 9.95 9.47
C SER A 255 -6.23 10.96 10.52
N ARG A 256 -5.26 11.74 11.01
CA ARG A 256 -5.49 12.67 12.11
C ARG A 256 -6.36 13.84 11.64
N ASP A 257 -5.98 14.47 10.55
CA ASP A 257 -6.72 15.59 9.96
C ASP A 257 -8.17 15.21 9.65
N ALA A 258 -8.41 14.01 9.13
CA ALA A 258 -9.74 13.52 8.83
C ALA A 258 -10.59 13.22 10.08
N MET A 259 -9.98 12.67 11.14
CA MET A 259 -10.68 12.44 12.41
C MET A 259 -11.07 13.75 13.11
N ASP A 260 -10.34 14.84 12.86
CA ASP A 260 -10.55 16.10 13.55
C ASP A 260 -11.68 16.98 12.96
N VAL A 261 -12.09 16.71 11.71
CA VAL A 261 -13.22 17.39 11.04
C VAL A 261 -14.55 16.68 11.33
N PHE A 262 -14.49 15.50 11.93
CA PHE A 262 -15.56 14.52 11.92
C PHE A 262 -16.45 14.55 13.19
N ASP A 263 -17.74 14.85 13.04
CA ASP A 263 -18.77 14.60 14.08
C ASP A 263 -19.68 13.44 13.64
N PRO A 264 -19.62 12.26 14.28
CA PRO A 264 -20.45 11.13 13.88
C PRO A 264 -21.95 11.36 14.07
N ALA A 265 -22.37 12.33 14.89
CA ALA A 265 -23.79 12.67 15.08
C ALA A 265 -24.38 13.37 13.85
N ALA A 266 -23.61 14.24 13.17
CA ALA A 266 -24.04 14.96 11.98
C ALA A 266 -24.34 14.00 10.80
N GLU A 267 -23.58 12.91 10.70
CA GLU A 267 -23.75 11.92 9.63
C GLU A 267 -24.73 10.79 9.92
N SER A 268 -25.02 10.41 11.17
CA SER A 268 -26.08 9.39 11.40
C SER A 268 -27.45 9.84 10.86
N SER A 269 -27.67 11.15 10.77
CA SER A 269 -28.78 11.80 10.07
C SER A 269 -28.59 11.96 8.55
N GLN A 270 -27.36 11.91 8.04
CA GLN A 270 -27.00 12.11 6.61
C GLN A 270 -26.44 10.86 5.92
N ALA A 271 -26.29 9.72 6.58
CA ALA A 271 -25.86 8.46 5.97
C ALA A 271 -26.89 7.93 4.95
N ASN A 272 -28.11 8.48 4.97
CA ASN A 272 -29.14 8.30 3.94
C ASN A 272 -29.31 9.53 3.03
N ALA A 273 -28.48 10.57 3.18
CA ALA A 273 -28.59 11.87 2.51
C ALA A 273 -27.21 12.53 2.34
N VAL A 274 -26.21 11.78 1.87
CA VAL A 274 -25.08 12.39 1.18
C VAL A 274 -25.69 12.93 -0.11
N GLU A 275 -26.04 14.21 -0.14
CA GLU A 275 -26.14 14.91 -1.41
C GLU A 275 -24.73 14.88 -2.00
N SER A 276 -24.52 13.89 -2.86
CA SER A 276 -23.46 13.86 -3.85
C SER A 276 -23.29 15.25 -4.44
N ALA A 277 -22.04 15.70 -4.68
CA ALA A 277 -21.79 16.95 -5.39
C ALA A 277 -22.75 17.06 -6.59
N PRO A 278 -23.32 18.23 -6.91
CA PRO A 278 -24.37 18.33 -7.92
C PRO A 278 -23.94 17.72 -9.27
N GLY A 279 -24.40 16.50 -9.55
CA GLY A 279 -24.03 15.70 -10.73
C GLY A 279 -23.34 14.35 -10.45
N ASP A 280 -22.86 14.10 -9.22
CA ASP A 280 -22.17 12.86 -8.83
C ASP A 280 -23.18 11.71 -8.61
N VAL A 281 -22.74 10.50 -8.92
CA VAL A 281 -23.57 9.30 -8.93
C VAL A 281 -23.71 8.79 -7.48
N PRO A 282 -24.92 8.41 -7.01
CA PRO A 282 -25.11 7.98 -5.62
C PRO A 282 -24.11 6.91 -5.18
N ALA A 283 -23.63 7.01 -3.94
CA ALA A 283 -22.70 6.05 -3.33
C ALA A 283 -23.20 4.61 -3.50
N GLY A 284 -22.28 3.71 -3.86
CA GLY A 284 -22.60 2.31 -4.14
C GLY A 284 -23.27 2.06 -5.50
N THR A 285 -23.39 3.07 -6.37
CA THR A 285 -23.75 2.83 -7.77
C THR A 285 -22.57 2.20 -8.51
N PRO A 286 -22.75 1.04 -9.16
CA PRO A 286 -21.73 0.39 -9.96
C PRO A 286 -21.07 1.28 -11.02
N SER A 287 -19.75 1.27 -11.04
CA SER A 287 -18.89 1.86 -12.08
C SER A 287 -17.58 1.07 -12.14
N GLY A 288 -16.80 1.25 -13.22
CA GLY A 288 -15.46 0.66 -13.30
C GLY A 288 -14.58 1.06 -12.12
N ALA A 289 -14.63 2.33 -11.68
CA ALA A 289 -13.85 2.82 -10.55
C ALA A 289 -14.32 2.23 -9.20
N THR A 290 -15.63 2.19 -8.93
CA THR A 290 -16.13 1.61 -7.66
C THR A 290 -15.90 0.11 -7.59
N ASP A 291 -16.03 -0.61 -8.71
CA ASP A 291 -15.77 -2.06 -8.77
C ASP A 291 -14.28 -2.34 -8.52
N THR A 292 -13.38 -1.51 -9.05
CA THR A 292 -11.91 -1.60 -8.84
C THR A 292 -11.53 -1.59 -7.37
N LEU A 293 -12.26 -0.85 -6.53
CA LEU A 293 -11.97 -0.83 -5.09
C LEU A 293 -12.13 -2.22 -4.45
N GLY A 294 -12.84 -3.16 -5.07
CA GLY A 294 -12.87 -4.57 -4.65
C GLY A 294 -11.50 -5.26 -4.66
N ALA A 295 -10.48 -4.69 -5.32
CA ALA A 295 -9.12 -5.22 -5.31
C ALA A 295 -8.49 -5.21 -3.91
N VAL A 296 -8.99 -4.40 -2.97
CA VAL A 296 -8.55 -4.43 -1.56
C VAL A 296 -8.87 -5.77 -0.88
N PHE A 297 -9.83 -6.53 -1.41
CA PHE A 297 -10.18 -7.86 -0.94
C PHE A 297 -9.34 -8.97 -1.58
N LEU A 298 -8.46 -8.64 -2.54
CA LEU A 298 -7.51 -9.59 -3.11
C LEU A 298 -6.33 -9.80 -2.13
N VAL A 299 -6.63 -10.55 -1.08
CA VAL A 299 -5.71 -10.92 0.00
C VAL A 299 -5.70 -12.45 0.13
N PRO A 300 -4.62 -13.06 0.63
CA PRO A 300 -4.61 -14.49 0.88
C PRO A 300 -5.68 -14.87 1.92
N GLU A 301 -6.36 -15.98 1.68
CA GLU A 301 -7.34 -16.60 2.57
C GLU A 301 -6.68 -17.04 3.88
N SER A 302 -5.46 -17.58 3.80
CA SER A 302 -4.63 -17.86 4.97
C SER A 302 -3.61 -16.74 5.20
N PRO A 303 -3.73 -15.96 6.30
CA PRO A 303 -2.72 -14.97 6.67
C PRO A 303 -1.34 -15.56 6.95
N GLU A 304 -1.24 -16.88 7.16
CA GLU A 304 0.05 -17.55 7.36
C GLU A 304 0.75 -17.91 6.05
N PHE A 305 0.03 -17.94 4.93
CA PHE A 305 0.56 -18.42 3.64
C PHE A 305 1.77 -17.60 3.17
N VAL A 306 1.78 -16.29 3.42
CA VAL A 306 2.93 -15.41 3.11
C VAL A 306 4.24 -15.90 3.75
N TYR A 307 4.16 -16.56 4.89
CA TYR A 307 5.34 -17.04 5.62
C TYR A 307 5.75 -18.46 5.27
N GLU A 308 4.95 -19.17 4.48
CA GLU A 308 5.31 -20.46 3.89
C GLU A 308 6.23 -20.28 2.69
N ALA A 309 6.34 -19.05 2.18
CA ALA A 309 7.24 -18.66 1.11
C ALA A 309 8.70 -18.96 1.46
N GLN A 310 9.38 -19.69 0.58
CA GLN A 310 10.83 -19.79 0.60
C GLN A 310 11.42 -18.60 -0.17
N ARG A 311 12.34 -17.87 0.45
CA ARG A 311 13.07 -16.78 -0.19
C ARG A 311 14.38 -17.30 -0.77
N PHE A 312 14.61 -17.04 -2.05
CA PHE A 312 15.88 -17.26 -2.73
C PHE A 312 16.29 -15.98 -3.47
N SER A 313 17.50 -16.00 -4.03
CA SER A 313 18.02 -14.92 -4.87
C SER A 313 18.79 -15.51 -6.05
N VAL A 314 18.78 -14.78 -7.16
CA VAL A 314 19.59 -15.04 -8.36
C VAL A 314 20.35 -13.78 -8.76
N ILE A 315 21.38 -13.95 -9.59
CA ILE A 315 22.05 -12.83 -10.25
C ILE A 315 21.30 -12.56 -11.56
N HIS A 316 20.81 -11.34 -11.74
CA HIS A 316 20.15 -10.93 -12.97
C HIS A 316 21.18 -10.91 -14.13
N PRO A 317 20.91 -11.57 -15.28
CA PRO A 317 21.92 -11.79 -16.32
C PRO A 317 22.52 -10.50 -16.88
N SER A 318 21.70 -9.48 -17.16
CA SER A 318 22.16 -8.25 -17.83
C SER A 318 22.77 -7.23 -16.88
N THR A 319 22.30 -7.14 -15.63
CA THR A 319 22.79 -6.15 -14.67
C THR A 319 23.88 -6.68 -13.76
N GLY A 320 23.98 -8.01 -13.61
CA GLY A 320 24.95 -8.67 -12.72
C GLY A 320 24.68 -8.47 -11.23
N LYS A 321 23.51 -7.94 -10.85
CA LYS A 321 23.14 -7.68 -9.45
C LYS A 321 22.24 -8.80 -8.91
N GLU A 322 22.28 -8.98 -7.59
CA GLU A 322 21.44 -9.96 -6.90
C GLU A 322 20.00 -9.45 -6.75
N ILE A 323 19.01 -10.27 -7.08
CA ILE A 323 17.60 -9.98 -6.88
C ILE A 323 16.89 -11.17 -6.24
N SER A 324 16.00 -10.89 -5.29
CA SER A 324 15.24 -11.91 -4.56
C SER A 324 13.94 -12.28 -5.25
N TYR A 325 13.55 -13.55 -5.11
CA TYR A 325 12.24 -14.07 -5.51
C TYR A 325 11.65 -14.92 -4.38
N SER A 326 10.33 -15.11 -4.39
CA SER A 326 9.62 -15.94 -3.41
C SER A 326 9.03 -17.16 -4.10
N VAL A 327 9.11 -18.33 -3.46
CA VAL A 327 8.58 -19.57 -4.03
C VAL A 327 7.80 -20.39 -2.99
N TRP A 328 6.65 -20.91 -3.43
CA TRP A 328 5.84 -21.90 -2.73
C TRP A 328 5.86 -23.19 -3.54
N LEU A 329 6.71 -24.13 -3.14
CA LEU A 329 6.86 -25.41 -3.82
C LEU A 329 5.85 -26.44 -3.32
N GLN A 330 5.18 -27.11 -4.25
CA GLN A 330 4.39 -28.30 -3.94
C GLN A 330 5.27 -29.38 -3.31
N PRO A 331 4.74 -30.24 -2.43
CA PRO A 331 5.50 -31.34 -1.83
C PRO A 331 6.04 -32.36 -2.83
N ASP A 332 5.33 -32.56 -3.95
CA ASP A 332 5.69 -33.44 -5.06
C ASP A 332 6.17 -32.63 -6.28
N ALA A 333 6.54 -33.31 -7.37
CA ALA A 333 6.90 -32.64 -8.62
C ALA A 333 5.65 -32.04 -9.27
N ALA A 334 5.72 -30.77 -9.66
CA ALA A 334 4.57 -30.01 -10.19
C ALA A 334 5.04 -28.95 -11.21
N PRO A 335 4.12 -28.43 -12.06
CA PRO A 335 4.36 -27.20 -12.82
C PRO A 335 4.63 -26.00 -11.90
N VAL A 336 5.31 -24.99 -12.43
CA VAL A 336 5.57 -23.71 -11.74
C VAL A 336 4.93 -22.56 -12.50
N ASP A 337 4.22 -21.71 -11.77
CA ASP A 337 3.67 -20.46 -12.30
C ASP A 337 4.44 -19.27 -11.77
N TYR A 338 4.97 -18.50 -12.71
CA TYR A 338 5.65 -17.24 -12.46
C TYR A 338 4.64 -16.11 -12.50
N ILE A 339 4.50 -15.40 -11.37
CA ILE A 339 3.51 -14.35 -11.15
C ILE A 339 4.21 -12.99 -11.18
N ILE A 340 3.81 -12.15 -12.14
CA ILE A 340 4.28 -10.77 -12.29
C ILE A 340 3.22 -9.81 -11.73
N PRO A 341 3.54 -9.04 -10.67
CA PRO A 341 2.56 -8.16 -10.05
C PRO A 341 2.25 -6.92 -10.90
N GLY A 342 1.20 -6.21 -10.50
CA GLY A 342 0.81 -4.92 -11.08
C GLY A 342 1.80 -3.79 -10.75
N LEU A 343 1.43 -2.57 -11.13
CA LEU A 343 2.29 -1.38 -11.04
C LEU A 343 2.90 -1.20 -9.64
N GLY A 344 4.23 -1.16 -9.54
CA GLY A 344 4.95 -0.97 -8.27
C GLY A 344 4.82 -2.14 -7.28
N GLY A 345 4.14 -3.22 -7.66
CA GLY A 345 3.85 -4.33 -6.77
C GLY A 345 5.09 -5.13 -6.38
N HIS A 346 5.16 -5.51 -5.11
CA HIS A 346 6.25 -6.31 -4.54
C HIS A 346 5.88 -7.81 -4.53
N ARG A 347 6.88 -8.69 -4.61
CA ARG A 347 6.70 -10.16 -4.59
C ARG A 347 5.96 -10.73 -3.37
N LEU A 348 5.96 -10.01 -2.23
CA LEU A 348 5.20 -10.37 -1.02
C LEU A 348 3.97 -9.49 -0.78
N GLY A 349 3.60 -8.66 -1.75
CA GLY A 349 2.38 -7.85 -1.69
C GLY A 349 1.13 -8.73 -1.64
N SER A 350 0.05 -8.20 -1.06
CA SER A 350 -1.19 -8.97 -0.81
C SER A 350 -1.74 -9.65 -2.06
N SER A 351 -1.77 -8.96 -3.21
CA SER A 351 -2.26 -9.52 -4.46
C SER A 351 -1.36 -10.63 -5.01
N SER A 352 -0.04 -10.45 -4.97
CA SER A 352 0.93 -11.47 -5.39
C SER A 352 0.80 -12.74 -4.55
N VAL A 353 0.65 -12.59 -3.23
CA VAL A 353 0.52 -13.72 -2.31
C VAL A 353 -0.85 -14.40 -2.45
N ALA A 354 -1.93 -13.63 -2.65
CA ALA A 354 -3.26 -14.18 -2.91
C ALA A 354 -3.27 -15.04 -4.18
N LEU A 355 -2.68 -14.54 -5.28
CA LEU A 355 -2.56 -15.31 -6.52
C LEU A 355 -1.66 -16.53 -6.35
N ALA A 356 -0.56 -16.41 -5.61
CA ALA A 356 0.30 -17.54 -5.29
C ALA A 356 -0.44 -18.62 -4.49
N GLU A 357 -1.35 -18.23 -3.59
CA GLU A 357 -2.18 -19.18 -2.82
C GLU A 357 -3.19 -19.90 -3.72
N VAL A 358 -3.80 -19.18 -4.66
CA VAL A 358 -4.70 -19.77 -5.65
C VAL A 358 -3.96 -20.82 -6.49
N VAL A 359 -2.83 -20.46 -7.09
CA VAL A 359 -1.96 -21.39 -7.83
C VAL A 359 -1.54 -22.57 -6.95
N TYR A 360 -1.16 -22.31 -5.70
CA TYR A 360 -0.76 -23.39 -4.80
C TYR A 360 -1.91 -24.34 -4.47
N SER A 361 -3.13 -23.83 -4.36
CA SER A 361 -4.31 -24.64 -4.04
C SER A 361 -4.72 -25.59 -5.17
N THR A 362 -4.34 -25.29 -6.42
CA THR A 362 -4.61 -26.15 -7.60
C THR A 362 -3.57 -27.25 -7.80
N GLY A 363 -2.59 -27.38 -6.89
CA GLY A 363 -1.53 -28.39 -6.99
C GLY A 363 -0.34 -27.97 -7.84
N GLN A 364 -0.20 -26.67 -8.12
CA GLN A 364 0.92 -26.09 -8.85
C GLN A 364 1.86 -25.36 -7.87
N SER A 365 3.13 -25.20 -8.24
CA SER A 365 4.05 -24.39 -7.45
C SER A 365 3.96 -22.93 -7.90
N ALA A 366 4.11 -21.98 -6.99
CA ALA A 366 4.02 -20.56 -7.30
C ALA A 366 5.36 -19.85 -7.09
N VAL A 367 5.74 -18.98 -8.01
CA VAL A 367 6.87 -18.06 -7.90
C VAL A 367 6.36 -16.64 -8.05
N THR A 368 6.74 -15.75 -7.15
CA THR A 368 6.45 -14.31 -7.28
C THR A 368 7.75 -13.51 -7.38
N ILE A 369 7.73 -12.53 -8.28
CA ILE A 369 8.77 -11.50 -8.44
C ILE A 369 8.18 -10.11 -8.17
N SER A 370 9.04 -9.10 -8.09
CA SER A 370 8.64 -7.71 -7.93
C SER A 370 8.50 -7.05 -9.32
N SER A 371 7.56 -6.12 -9.47
CA SER A 371 7.29 -5.38 -10.72
C SER A 371 8.54 -4.60 -11.18
N SER A 372 8.69 -4.34 -12.48
CA SER A 372 9.74 -3.45 -13.00
C SER A 372 9.72 -2.03 -12.42
N LEU A 373 8.56 -1.55 -11.93
CA LEU A 373 8.44 -0.27 -11.22
C LEU A 373 8.59 -0.40 -9.69
N ASN A 374 8.88 -1.59 -9.19
CA ASN A 374 9.15 -1.80 -7.76
C ASN A 374 10.65 -1.61 -7.47
N PHE A 375 10.96 -1.08 -6.29
CA PHE A 375 12.32 -0.78 -5.88
C PHE A 375 13.29 -1.97 -5.92
N GLU A 376 12.86 -3.19 -5.57
CA GLU A 376 13.74 -4.37 -5.65
C GLU A 376 14.21 -4.60 -7.09
N PHE A 377 13.34 -4.33 -8.07
CA PHE A 377 13.64 -4.49 -9.49
C PHE A 377 14.44 -3.30 -10.04
N ILE A 378 14.04 -2.06 -9.73
CA ILE A 378 14.75 -0.85 -10.18
C ILE A 378 16.21 -0.90 -9.72
N GLU A 379 16.47 -1.32 -8.47
CA GLU A 379 17.82 -1.40 -7.94
C GLU A 379 18.67 -2.49 -8.61
N SER A 380 18.05 -3.61 -8.99
CA SER A 380 18.76 -4.87 -9.24
C SER A 380 18.62 -5.44 -10.66
N ALA A 381 17.50 -5.27 -11.34
CA ALA A 381 17.21 -5.94 -12.62
C ALA A 381 17.02 -4.96 -13.79
N LEU A 382 16.73 -3.68 -13.53
CA LEU A 382 16.52 -2.68 -14.57
C LEU A 382 17.82 -2.36 -15.32
N THR A 383 17.79 -2.46 -16.65
CA THR A 383 18.92 -2.11 -17.53
C THR A 383 18.90 -0.67 -18.02
N GLU A 384 17.72 -0.07 -18.13
CA GLU A 384 17.55 1.34 -18.47
C GLU A 384 17.71 2.24 -17.23
N ALA A 385 17.96 3.54 -17.44
CA ALA A 385 18.10 4.49 -16.34
C ALA A 385 16.80 4.67 -15.52
N VAL A 386 15.64 4.51 -16.16
CA VAL A 386 14.32 4.60 -15.53
C VAL A 386 13.37 3.54 -16.11
N PRO A 387 12.41 3.02 -15.31
CA PRO A 387 11.46 2.03 -15.78
C PRO A 387 10.32 2.68 -16.58
N GLY A 388 9.46 1.86 -17.19
CA GLY A 388 8.27 2.32 -17.89
C GLY A 388 8.40 2.32 -19.41
N PHE A 389 9.55 1.90 -19.96
CA PHE A 389 9.65 1.48 -21.35
C PHE A 389 9.40 -0.02 -21.45
N ILE A 390 8.14 -0.39 -21.72
CA ILE A 390 7.64 -1.77 -21.63
C ILE A 390 8.51 -2.80 -22.39
N PRO A 391 9.01 -2.53 -23.61
CA PRO A 391 9.86 -3.49 -24.30
C PRO A 391 11.14 -3.86 -23.54
N SER A 392 11.86 -2.88 -22.96
CA SER A 392 13.04 -3.15 -22.15
C SER A 392 12.67 -3.78 -20.80
N ASP A 393 11.65 -3.25 -20.11
CA ASP A 393 11.17 -3.79 -18.83
C ASP A 393 10.75 -5.27 -18.95
N ALA A 394 10.05 -5.63 -20.02
CA ALA A 394 9.62 -6.99 -20.29
C ALA A 394 10.80 -7.91 -20.62
N ARG A 395 11.80 -7.42 -21.35
CA ARG A 395 13.02 -8.17 -21.64
C ARG A 395 13.80 -8.47 -20.36
N ASP A 396 14.02 -7.46 -19.51
CA ASP A 396 14.71 -7.63 -18.24
C ASP A 396 13.93 -8.60 -17.33
N THR A 397 12.60 -8.49 -17.31
CA THR A 397 11.75 -9.43 -16.57
C THR A 397 11.87 -10.86 -17.12
N HIS A 398 11.91 -11.05 -18.44
CA HIS A 398 12.05 -12.38 -19.06
C HIS A 398 13.39 -13.03 -18.71
N GLU A 399 14.48 -12.26 -18.77
CA GLU A 399 15.82 -12.74 -18.39
C GLU A 399 15.88 -13.13 -16.90
N LEU A 400 15.24 -12.35 -16.03
CA LEU A 400 15.09 -12.70 -14.62
C LEU A 400 14.36 -14.04 -14.45
N LEU A 401 13.22 -14.23 -15.12
CA LEU A 401 12.46 -15.48 -15.02
C LEU A 401 13.27 -16.69 -15.52
N GLY A 402 14.05 -16.52 -16.60
CA GLY A 402 14.99 -17.55 -17.08
C GLY A 402 16.06 -17.92 -16.05
N ALA A 403 16.64 -16.91 -15.37
CA ALA A 403 17.61 -17.13 -14.31
C ALA A 403 16.99 -17.85 -13.10
N ILE A 404 15.76 -17.49 -12.71
CA ILE A 404 15.03 -18.14 -11.62
C ILE A 404 14.70 -19.59 -11.98
N ASP A 405 14.22 -19.87 -13.18
CA ASP A 405 13.90 -21.23 -13.62
C ASP A 405 15.14 -22.14 -13.57
N ALA A 406 16.27 -21.65 -14.08
CA ALA A 406 17.53 -22.37 -14.03
C ALA A 406 18.00 -22.64 -12.58
N ASP A 407 17.83 -21.66 -11.69
CA ASP A 407 18.16 -21.79 -10.26
C ASP A 407 17.23 -22.83 -9.57
N LEU A 408 15.93 -22.78 -9.81
CA LEU A 408 14.95 -23.72 -9.26
C LEU A 408 15.21 -25.16 -9.73
N ARG A 409 15.45 -25.37 -11.03
CA ARG A 409 15.78 -26.70 -11.57
C ARG A 409 17.09 -27.25 -11.02
N THR A 410 18.05 -26.37 -10.72
CA THR A 410 19.33 -26.74 -10.11
C THR A 410 19.16 -27.11 -8.64
N ARG A 411 18.41 -26.31 -7.87
CA ARG A 411 18.17 -26.54 -6.43
C ARG A 411 17.26 -27.73 -6.16
N PHE A 412 16.29 -27.95 -7.04
CA PHE A 412 15.25 -28.97 -6.87
C PHE A 412 15.17 -29.89 -8.11
N PRO A 413 16.19 -30.73 -8.35
CA PRO A 413 16.22 -31.58 -9.55
C PRO A 413 15.00 -32.49 -9.66
N GLY A 414 14.34 -32.48 -10.82
CA GLY A 414 13.16 -33.32 -11.10
C GLY A 414 11.86 -32.87 -10.42
N ARG A 415 11.84 -31.69 -9.78
CA ARG A 415 10.65 -31.15 -9.10
C ARG A 415 9.81 -30.22 -9.98
N ILE A 416 10.41 -29.65 -11.03
CA ILE A 416 9.78 -28.66 -11.91
C ILE A 416 9.35 -29.35 -13.21
N LEU A 417 8.05 -29.57 -13.37
CA LEU A 417 7.48 -30.34 -14.50
C LEU A 417 7.05 -29.50 -15.71
N GLY A 418 6.95 -28.18 -15.55
CA GLY A 418 6.54 -27.23 -16.58
C GLY A 418 6.65 -25.80 -16.06
N GLN A 419 6.58 -24.82 -16.96
CA GLN A 419 6.73 -23.40 -16.64
C GLN A 419 5.70 -22.55 -17.37
N ARG A 420 4.93 -21.75 -16.61
CA ARG A 420 3.93 -20.83 -17.14
C ARG A 420 4.12 -19.46 -16.53
N VAL A 421 3.71 -18.41 -17.21
CA VAL A 421 3.85 -17.04 -16.72
C VAL A 421 2.52 -16.31 -16.80
N GLY A 422 2.20 -15.57 -15.75
CA GLY A 422 1.00 -14.75 -15.70
C GLY A 422 1.25 -13.46 -14.95
N GLY A 423 0.51 -12.42 -15.32
CA GLY A 423 0.64 -11.12 -14.69
C GLY A 423 -0.68 -10.37 -14.61
N ILE A 424 -0.79 -9.53 -13.60
CA ILE A 424 -1.96 -8.66 -13.37
C ILE A 424 -1.63 -7.22 -13.73
N SER A 425 -2.59 -6.48 -14.29
CA SER A 425 -2.44 -5.04 -14.57
C SER A 425 -1.15 -4.75 -15.36
N PHE A 426 -0.24 -3.94 -14.82
CA PHE A 426 1.07 -3.68 -15.41
C PHE A 426 1.89 -4.97 -15.67
N GLY A 427 1.90 -5.93 -14.75
CA GLY A 427 2.53 -7.23 -15.00
C GLY A 427 1.84 -8.04 -16.10
N GLY A 428 0.55 -7.77 -16.36
CA GLY A 428 -0.20 -8.34 -17.46
C GLY A 428 0.27 -7.82 -18.82
N ILE A 429 0.50 -6.50 -18.97
CA ILE A 429 1.07 -5.96 -20.22
C ILE A 429 2.52 -6.45 -20.39
N THR A 430 3.31 -6.52 -19.32
CA THR A 430 4.64 -7.15 -19.36
C THR A 430 4.56 -8.60 -19.86
N THR A 431 3.59 -9.39 -19.39
CA THR A 431 3.37 -10.77 -19.83
C THR A 431 3.08 -10.86 -21.33
N LEU A 432 2.32 -9.92 -21.90
CA LEU A 432 2.06 -9.87 -23.34
C LEU A 432 3.34 -9.60 -24.14
N PHE A 433 4.20 -8.69 -23.68
CA PHE A 433 5.49 -8.44 -24.32
C PHE A 433 6.46 -9.63 -24.21
N ILE A 434 6.47 -10.33 -23.07
CA ILE A 434 7.20 -11.61 -22.91
C ILE A 434 6.68 -12.66 -23.90
N ALA A 435 5.35 -12.76 -24.07
CA ALA A 435 4.74 -13.69 -25.01
C ALA A 435 5.07 -13.37 -26.48
N ALA A 436 5.28 -12.10 -26.81
CA ALA A 436 5.73 -11.68 -28.14
C ALA A 436 7.21 -11.99 -28.40
N ALA A 437 8.02 -12.08 -27.35
CA ALA A 437 9.46 -12.34 -27.42
C ALA A 437 9.84 -13.83 -27.54
N GLU A 438 8.87 -14.75 -27.56
CA GLU A 438 9.09 -16.22 -27.51
C GLU A 438 10.02 -16.77 -28.62
N LYS A 439 10.21 -16.07 -29.73
CA LYS A 439 11.13 -16.53 -30.79
C LYS A 439 12.59 -16.17 -30.55
N ASP A 440 12.89 -15.56 -29.41
CA ASP A 440 14.25 -15.20 -29.04
C ASP A 440 15.02 -16.44 -28.53
N PRO A 441 16.10 -16.87 -29.20
CA PRO A 441 16.84 -18.07 -28.82
C PRO A 441 17.60 -17.94 -27.49
N ASP A 442 17.74 -16.72 -26.96
CA ASP A 442 18.45 -16.47 -25.70
C ASP A 442 17.51 -16.46 -24.48
N LEU A 443 16.20 -16.59 -24.69
CA LEU A 443 15.17 -16.55 -23.64
C LEU A 443 14.46 -17.90 -23.50
N ILE A 444 13.86 -18.14 -22.32
CA ILE A 444 13.07 -19.36 -22.07
C ILE A 444 11.65 -19.24 -22.63
N ASP A 445 11.09 -20.34 -23.13
CA ASP A 445 9.68 -20.38 -23.54
C ASP A 445 8.78 -20.82 -22.39
N PHE A 446 7.54 -20.32 -22.35
CA PHE A 446 6.54 -20.73 -21.36
C PHE A 446 5.40 -21.52 -22.02
N GLU A 447 4.82 -22.47 -21.30
CA GLU A 447 3.71 -23.30 -21.79
C GLU A 447 2.39 -22.53 -21.89
N ALA A 448 2.26 -21.43 -21.13
CA ALA A 448 1.10 -20.55 -21.14
C ALA A 448 1.50 -19.11 -20.73
N TYR A 449 0.80 -18.13 -21.30
CA TYR A 449 0.93 -16.71 -20.99
C TYR A 449 -0.43 -16.14 -20.64
N VAL A 450 -0.64 -15.73 -19.38
CA VAL A 450 -1.94 -15.24 -18.92
C VAL A 450 -1.86 -13.79 -18.48
N ALA A 451 -2.46 -12.90 -19.26
CA ALA A 451 -2.54 -11.47 -18.97
C ALA A 451 -3.91 -11.13 -18.38
N ILE A 452 -3.93 -10.65 -17.12
CA ILE A 452 -5.16 -10.35 -16.38
C ILE A 452 -5.30 -8.84 -16.20
N ASN A 453 -6.40 -8.26 -16.68
CA ASN A 453 -6.68 -6.81 -16.71
C ASN A 453 -5.50 -6.00 -17.25
N ALA A 454 -4.80 -6.51 -18.27
CA ALA A 454 -3.65 -5.80 -18.80
C ALA A 454 -4.10 -4.54 -19.57
N PRO A 455 -3.52 -3.36 -19.30
CA PRO A 455 -3.73 -2.20 -20.17
C PRO A 455 -3.13 -2.49 -21.56
N LEU A 456 -3.79 -2.04 -22.62
CA LEU A 456 -3.31 -2.22 -24.00
C LEU A 456 -2.57 -0.98 -24.55
N SER A 457 -2.73 0.16 -23.87
CA SER A 457 -2.06 1.42 -24.14
C SER A 457 -1.60 2.05 -22.83
N LEU A 458 -0.28 2.15 -22.64
CA LEU A 458 0.30 2.80 -21.46
C LEU A 458 -0.06 4.28 -21.39
N ALA A 459 -0.07 4.97 -22.54
CA ALA A 459 -0.46 6.37 -22.65
C ALA A 459 -1.90 6.60 -22.18
N TYR A 460 -2.84 5.76 -22.63
CA TYR A 460 -4.23 5.87 -22.22
C TYR A 460 -4.38 5.62 -20.71
N GLY A 461 -3.75 4.57 -20.19
CA GLY A 461 -3.78 4.24 -18.78
C GLY A 461 -3.22 5.36 -17.89
N ALA A 462 -2.06 5.93 -18.25
CA ALA A 462 -1.45 7.06 -17.57
C ALA A 462 -2.39 8.27 -17.52
N GLN A 463 -3.00 8.63 -18.65
CA GLN A 463 -3.96 9.74 -18.71
C GLN A 463 -5.22 9.50 -17.85
N GLN A 464 -5.73 8.26 -17.80
CA GLN A 464 -6.88 7.93 -16.94
C GLN A 464 -6.53 8.06 -15.47
N LEU A 465 -5.35 7.59 -15.04
CA LEU A 465 -4.90 7.71 -13.65
C LEU A 465 -4.68 9.16 -13.22
N ASP A 466 -4.08 9.97 -14.10
CA ASP A 466 -3.93 11.41 -13.92
C ASP A 466 -5.29 12.12 -13.80
N ALA A 467 -6.24 11.79 -14.68
CA ALA A 467 -7.59 12.34 -14.62
C ALA A 467 -8.34 11.92 -13.35
N PHE A 468 -8.11 10.70 -12.88
CA PHE A 468 -8.69 10.17 -11.64
C PHE A 468 -8.19 10.93 -10.41
N TYR A 469 -6.87 11.16 -10.31
CA TYR A 469 -6.27 12.01 -9.27
C TYR A 469 -6.84 13.43 -9.28
N ASN A 470 -7.12 13.97 -10.47
CA ASN A 470 -7.65 15.31 -10.64
C ASN A 470 -9.19 15.39 -10.65
N SER A 471 -9.91 14.30 -10.41
CA SER A 471 -11.39 14.31 -10.35
C SER A 471 -12.00 15.31 -9.36
N PRO A 472 -11.38 15.64 -8.20
CA PRO A 472 -11.90 16.69 -7.31
C PRO A 472 -11.86 18.11 -7.91
N LEU A 473 -11.19 18.34 -9.04
CA LEU A 473 -11.22 19.62 -9.73
C LEU A 473 -12.59 19.93 -10.34
N GLU A 474 -13.43 18.91 -10.56
CA GLU A 474 -14.83 19.07 -10.98
C GLU A 474 -15.70 19.70 -9.89
N ILE A 475 -15.25 19.66 -8.63
CA ILE A 475 -15.91 20.24 -7.45
C ILE A 475 -15.48 21.70 -7.28
N PRO A 476 -16.40 22.64 -6.98
CA PRO A 476 -16.06 24.03 -6.68
C PRO A 476 -14.97 24.14 -5.62
N GLU A 477 -13.99 25.03 -5.83
CA GLU A 477 -12.81 25.19 -4.96
C GLU A 477 -13.19 25.37 -3.48
N GLU A 478 -14.27 26.11 -3.19
CA GLU A 478 -14.77 26.36 -1.84
C GLU A 478 -15.30 25.10 -1.13
N GLU A 479 -15.75 24.09 -1.88
CA GLU A 479 -16.32 22.83 -1.38
C GLU A 479 -15.30 21.68 -1.39
N ARG A 480 -14.28 21.76 -2.25
CA ARG A 480 -13.28 20.71 -2.48
C ARG A 480 -12.61 20.22 -1.20
N ARG A 481 -12.25 21.15 -0.30
CA ARG A 481 -11.60 20.78 0.97
C ARG A 481 -12.52 19.95 1.88
N ALA A 482 -13.78 20.35 2.01
CA ALA A 482 -14.74 19.63 2.84
C ALA A 482 -15.03 18.23 2.26
N TRP A 483 -15.11 18.12 0.93
CA TRP A 483 -15.27 16.83 0.25
C TRP A 483 -14.09 15.89 0.51
N LEU A 484 -12.85 16.39 0.41
CA LEU A 484 -11.64 15.61 0.72
C LEU A 484 -11.64 15.14 2.18
N ASP A 485 -11.93 16.04 3.13
CA ASP A 485 -11.97 15.71 4.56
C ASP A 485 -13.01 14.60 4.83
N GLN A 486 -14.18 14.64 4.19
CA GLN A 486 -15.22 13.60 4.28
C GLN A 486 -14.75 12.27 3.68
N LEU A 487 -14.15 12.28 2.48
CA LEU A 487 -13.63 11.10 1.82
C LEU A 487 -12.58 10.38 2.68
N PHE A 488 -11.67 11.13 3.30
CA PHE A 488 -10.67 10.54 4.17
C PHE A 488 -11.28 10.01 5.47
N ALA A 489 -12.21 10.72 6.09
CA ALA A 489 -12.92 10.22 7.26
C ALA A 489 -13.67 8.91 6.98
N LYS A 490 -14.32 8.83 5.81
CA LYS A 490 -14.99 7.63 5.31
C LYS A 490 -14.01 6.48 5.06
N THR A 491 -12.87 6.76 4.42
CA THR A 491 -11.82 5.76 4.18
C THR A 491 -11.30 5.18 5.49
N LEU A 492 -11.07 6.03 6.51
CA LEU A 492 -10.61 5.59 7.83
C LEU A 492 -11.62 4.76 8.60
N ARG A 493 -12.91 5.02 8.42
CA ARG A 493 -13.98 4.20 9.01
C ARG A 493 -13.98 2.80 8.44
N LEU A 494 -13.72 2.66 7.14
CA LEU A 494 -13.66 1.36 6.48
C LEU A 494 -12.40 0.59 6.88
N THR A 495 -11.24 1.25 7.02
CA THR A 495 -10.02 0.57 7.47
C THR A 495 -10.05 0.20 8.95
N ASN A 496 -10.76 0.96 9.80
CA ASN A 496 -10.96 0.65 11.22
C ASN A 496 -12.16 -0.26 11.52
N GLY A 497 -13.07 -0.41 10.55
CA GLY A 497 -14.24 -1.28 10.65
C GLY A 497 -13.93 -2.71 10.20
N ASN A 498 -14.74 -3.68 10.64
CA ASN A 498 -14.75 -5.00 10.02
C ASN A 498 -15.41 -4.88 8.63
N LEU A 499 -14.63 -4.64 7.58
CA LEU A 499 -15.09 -4.88 6.21
C LEU A 499 -15.34 -6.39 6.07
N GLU A 500 -16.61 -6.79 6.04
CA GLU A 500 -16.96 -8.17 5.73
C GLU A 500 -16.92 -8.36 4.19
N PRO A 501 -16.25 -9.40 3.66
CA PRO A 501 -16.11 -9.64 2.23
C PRO A 501 -17.45 -9.70 1.46
N ASP A 502 -18.55 -10.01 2.15
CA ASP A 502 -19.89 -10.11 1.56
C ASP A 502 -20.47 -8.75 1.12
N SER A 503 -19.89 -7.62 1.51
CA SER A 503 -20.25 -6.32 0.94
C SER A 503 -19.58 -6.16 -0.43
N THR A 504 -20.21 -6.69 -1.47
CA THR A 504 -19.73 -6.60 -2.87
C THR A 504 -19.63 -5.17 -3.42
N VAL A 505 -20.07 -4.17 -2.65
CA VAL A 505 -20.01 -2.75 -3.01
C VAL A 505 -19.50 -1.95 -1.82
N LEU A 506 -18.29 -1.41 -1.95
CA LEU A 506 -17.77 -0.44 -0.99
C LEU A 506 -18.58 0.87 -1.08
N PRO A 507 -18.79 1.58 0.04
CA PRO A 507 -19.77 2.66 0.11
C PRO A 507 -19.29 3.96 -0.55
N PHE A 508 -18.44 3.92 -1.58
CA PHE A 508 -17.91 5.09 -2.25
C PHE A 508 -18.75 5.52 -3.46
N THR A 509 -18.77 6.82 -3.76
CA THR A 509 -19.26 7.34 -5.04
C THR A 509 -18.24 7.04 -6.14
N ARG A 510 -18.64 7.30 -7.38
CA ARG A 510 -17.76 7.12 -8.54
C ARG A 510 -16.53 8.03 -8.44
N ASP A 511 -16.72 9.31 -8.11
CA ASP A 511 -15.64 10.28 -8.11
C ASP A 511 -14.73 10.13 -6.88
N GLU A 512 -15.29 9.72 -5.73
CA GLU A 512 -14.49 9.28 -4.58
C GLU A 512 -13.59 8.08 -4.95
N ALA A 513 -14.14 7.07 -5.63
CA ALA A 513 -13.38 5.90 -6.04
C ALA A 513 -12.29 6.25 -7.06
N ARG A 514 -12.59 7.12 -8.03
CA ARG A 514 -11.61 7.66 -8.99
C ARG A 514 -10.45 8.31 -8.26
N PHE A 515 -10.75 9.23 -7.34
CA PHE A 515 -9.72 9.93 -6.61
C PHE A 515 -8.84 9.00 -5.76
N ILE A 516 -9.43 8.06 -5.01
CA ILE A 516 -8.68 7.08 -4.22
C ILE A 516 -7.72 6.28 -5.11
N ILE A 517 -8.20 5.80 -6.26
CA ILE A 517 -7.39 5.05 -7.22
C ILE A 517 -6.25 5.93 -7.74
N GLY A 518 -6.56 7.15 -8.20
CA GLY A 518 -5.56 8.09 -8.69
C GLY A 518 -4.50 8.43 -7.65
N LEU A 519 -4.90 8.67 -6.39
CA LEU A 519 -3.99 8.93 -5.27
C LEU A 519 -3.06 7.74 -5.00
N LEU A 520 -3.58 6.51 -4.96
CA LEU A 520 -2.76 5.31 -4.75
C LEU A 520 -1.69 5.16 -5.83
N PHE A 521 -2.06 5.30 -7.11
CA PHE A 521 -1.09 5.20 -8.20
C PHE A 521 -0.13 6.40 -8.25
N ARG A 522 -0.57 7.61 -7.86
CA ARG A 522 0.30 8.80 -7.77
C ARG A 522 1.44 8.59 -6.78
N THR A 523 1.20 7.91 -5.64
CA THR A 523 2.29 7.59 -4.71
C THR A 523 3.34 6.64 -5.32
N THR A 524 2.92 5.72 -6.20
CA THR A 524 3.85 4.81 -6.88
C THR A 524 4.80 5.57 -7.81
N ILE A 525 4.31 6.53 -8.61
CA ILE A 525 5.20 7.27 -9.52
C ILE A 525 6.16 8.19 -8.77
N GLN A 526 5.73 8.77 -7.65
CA GLN A 526 6.59 9.56 -6.77
C GLN A 526 7.73 8.70 -6.20
N ASP A 527 7.43 7.47 -5.79
CA ASP A 527 8.43 6.51 -5.33
C ASP A 527 9.41 6.12 -6.44
N VAL A 528 8.94 5.87 -7.65
CA VAL A 528 9.78 5.56 -8.82
C VAL A 528 10.72 6.73 -9.14
N ILE A 529 10.22 7.96 -9.16
CA ILE A 529 11.03 9.16 -9.37
C ILE A 529 12.11 9.24 -8.30
N PHE A 530 11.74 9.20 -7.02
CA PHE A 530 12.73 9.30 -5.95
C PHE A 530 13.81 8.20 -6.05
N GLN A 531 13.41 6.95 -6.27
CA GLN A 531 14.32 5.81 -6.35
C GLN A 531 15.31 5.92 -7.51
N THR A 532 14.81 6.19 -8.71
CA THR A 532 15.65 6.31 -9.90
C THR A 532 16.63 7.45 -9.74
N GLN A 533 16.19 8.61 -9.22
CA GLN A 533 17.06 9.76 -9.03
C GLN A 533 18.09 9.58 -7.90
N VAL A 534 17.82 8.74 -6.89
CA VAL A 534 18.83 8.34 -5.89
C VAL A 534 19.90 7.42 -6.48
N ILE A 535 19.51 6.53 -7.41
CA ILE A 535 20.44 5.60 -8.09
C ILE A 535 21.29 6.34 -9.12
N GLU A 536 20.63 7.12 -9.97
CA GLU A 536 21.21 7.91 -11.05
C GLU A 536 20.45 9.24 -11.17
N ASP A 537 21.08 10.31 -10.68
CA ASP A 537 20.55 11.66 -10.81
C ASP A 537 20.62 12.12 -12.27
N LEU A 538 19.46 12.20 -12.92
CA LEU A 538 19.35 12.62 -14.32
C LEU A 538 19.47 14.15 -14.49
N GLY A 539 19.61 14.90 -13.39
CA GLY A 539 19.66 16.36 -13.39
C GLY A 539 18.32 17.02 -13.68
N VAL A 540 17.21 16.29 -13.50
CA VAL A 540 15.84 16.77 -13.72
C VAL A 540 15.35 17.56 -12.51
N LEU A 541 15.56 17.04 -11.30
CA LEU A 541 15.10 17.66 -10.06
C LEU A 541 16.05 18.79 -9.63
N HIS A 542 15.49 19.91 -9.15
CA HIS A 542 16.25 21.07 -8.71
C HIS A 542 16.57 21.02 -7.21
N ALA A 543 15.67 20.44 -6.43
CA ALA A 543 15.88 20.19 -5.02
C ALA A 543 16.94 19.11 -4.79
N PRO A 544 17.74 19.21 -3.71
CA PRO A 544 18.80 18.26 -3.45
C PRO A 544 18.23 16.87 -3.14
N ILE A 545 18.72 15.87 -3.86
CA ILE A 545 18.42 14.46 -3.61
C ILE A 545 19.29 13.98 -2.45
N ASP A 546 18.66 13.63 -1.34
CA ASP A 546 19.31 13.08 -0.15
C ASP A 546 18.59 11.80 0.30
N SER A 547 19.30 10.68 0.28
CA SER A 547 18.76 9.38 0.70
C SER A 547 18.33 9.31 2.17
N GLU A 548 18.81 10.24 3.02
CA GLU A 548 18.42 10.36 4.43
C GLU A 548 17.33 11.43 4.66
N ARG A 549 17.07 12.30 3.67
CA ARG A 549 16.12 13.41 3.76
C ARG A 549 15.30 13.56 2.49
N ARG A 550 14.20 12.80 2.41
CA ARG A 550 13.26 12.86 1.30
C ARG A 550 12.47 14.15 1.27
N THR A 551 12.15 14.75 2.42
CA THR A 551 11.34 15.99 2.50
C THR A 551 11.93 17.17 1.73
N LEU A 552 13.24 17.17 1.48
CA LEU A 552 13.90 18.24 0.72
C LEU A 552 13.47 18.28 -0.75
N VAL A 553 13.22 17.11 -1.33
CA VAL A 553 12.88 16.93 -2.75
C VAL A 553 11.41 16.53 -2.95
N GLU A 554 10.75 16.06 -1.90
CA GLU A 554 9.36 15.58 -1.92
C GLU A 554 8.39 16.61 -2.51
N GLY A 555 8.45 17.88 -2.09
CA GLY A 555 7.58 18.92 -2.63
C GLY A 555 7.81 19.25 -4.11
N GLU A 556 8.94 18.85 -4.70
CA GLU A 556 9.15 18.90 -6.14
C GLU A 556 8.61 17.64 -6.84
N ILE A 557 8.87 16.45 -6.26
CA ILE A 557 8.40 15.17 -6.79
C ILE A 557 6.86 15.08 -6.79
N GLU A 558 6.19 15.64 -5.79
CA GLU A 558 4.73 15.64 -5.66
C GLU A 558 4.03 16.32 -6.86
N GLN A 559 4.71 17.23 -7.55
CA GLN A 559 4.20 17.93 -8.73
C GLN A 559 4.11 17.04 -9.98
N PHE A 560 4.75 15.87 -10.00
CA PHE A 560 4.79 15.01 -11.19
C PHE A 560 3.73 13.93 -11.19
N SER A 561 2.99 13.88 -12.29
CA SER A 561 2.04 12.87 -12.69
C SER A 561 2.67 11.79 -13.57
N PHE A 562 1.87 10.83 -14.05
CA PHE A 562 2.38 9.82 -14.97
C PHE A 562 2.78 10.41 -16.31
N MET A 563 1.97 11.31 -16.87
CA MET A 563 2.32 11.95 -18.13
C MET A 563 3.55 12.85 -17.96
N GLU A 564 3.62 13.64 -16.89
CA GLU A 564 4.79 14.48 -16.62
C GLU A 564 6.04 13.65 -16.35
N TYR A 565 5.93 12.48 -15.70
CA TYR A 565 7.03 11.52 -15.57
C TYR A 565 7.55 11.05 -16.93
N ILE A 566 6.63 10.70 -17.85
CA ILE A 566 7.01 10.26 -19.20
C ILE A 566 7.82 11.35 -19.90
N TYR A 567 7.39 12.61 -19.85
CA TYR A 567 8.10 13.70 -20.54
C TYR A 567 9.37 14.17 -19.82
N ALA A 568 9.38 14.23 -18.49
CA ALA A 568 10.51 14.77 -17.74
C ALA A 568 11.62 13.73 -17.49
N PHE A 569 11.28 12.44 -17.38
CA PHE A 569 12.23 11.39 -16.99
C PHE A 569 12.36 10.31 -18.06
N ALA A 570 11.27 9.66 -18.45
CA ALA A 570 11.34 8.52 -19.36
C ALA A 570 11.85 8.91 -20.75
N LEU A 571 11.28 9.96 -21.36
CA LEU A 571 11.64 10.39 -22.70
C LEU A 571 13.13 10.80 -22.82
N PRO A 572 13.69 11.66 -21.94
CA PRO A 572 15.11 11.99 -21.98
C PRO A 572 16.02 10.80 -21.72
N ALA A 573 15.62 9.87 -20.84
CA ALA A 573 16.38 8.65 -20.57
C ALA A 573 16.40 7.73 -21.80
N MET A 574 15.25 7.53 -22.45
CA MET A 574 15.14 6.67 -23.64
C MET A 574 15.83 7.27 -24.86
N ALA A 575 15.81 8.60 -25.01
CA ALA A 575 16.58 9.28 -26.06
C ALA A 575 18.11 9.13 -25.90
N GLN A 576 18.57 8.81 -24.68
CA GLN A 576 19.98 8.54 -24.37
C GLN A 576 20.29 7.03 -24.26
N SER A 577 19.28 6.17 -24.34
CA SER A 577 19.45 4.73 -24.21
C SER A 577 20.31 4.18 -25.35
N GLU A 578 21.28 3.34 -24.99
CA GLU A 578 22.10 2.62 -25.97
C GLU A 578 21.24 1.64 -26.79
N ARG A 579 20.17 1.08 -26.20
CA ARG A 579 19.26 0.13 -26.87
C ARG A 579 18.43 0.80 -27.95
N LEU A 580 18.09 2.07 -27.76
CA LEU A 580 17.23 2.87 -28.64
C LEU A 580 18.03 3.93 -29.41
N SER A 581 19.35 3.77 -29.54
CA SER A 581 20.27 4.80 -30.03
C SER A 581 19.84 5.41 -31.38
N GLY A 582 19.20 6.58 -31.30
CA GLY A 582 18.71 7.37 -32.46
C GLY A 582 17.29 7.06 -32.91
N GLU A 583 16.57 6.17 -32.23
CA GLU A 583 15.16 5.84 -32.50
C GLU A 583 14.20 6.81 -31.79
N ILE A 584 14.57 7.28 -30.60
CA ILE A 584 13.79 8.22 -29.78
C ILE A 584 14.56 9.54 -29.66
N ASP A 585 13.86 10.65 -29.83
CA ASP A 585 14.35 12.00 -29.54
C ASP A 585 13.51 12.69 -28.47
N VAL A 586 13.99 13.81 -27.94
CA VAL A 586 13.30 14.59 -26.89
C VAL A 586 12.29 15.58 -27.47
N THR A 587 11.53 15.16 -28.49
CA THR A 587 10.46 15.97 -29.09
C THR A 587 9.08 15.37 -28.80
N GLU A 588 8.01 16.10 -29.13
CA GLU A 588 6.64 15.57 -29.05
C GLU A 588 6.47 14.31 -29.91
N ALA A 589 7.05 14.30 -31.11
CA ALA A 589 7.01 13.14 -31.99
C ALA A 589 7.82 11.96 -31.43
N GLY A 590 8.93 12.24 -30.74
CA GLY A 590 9.70 11.22 -30.02
C GLY A 590 8.91 10.62 -28.85
N ALA A 591 8.16 11.44 -28.11
CA ALA A 591 7.27 10.99 -27.05
C ALA A 591 6.12 10.11 -27.59
N GLU A 592 5.47 10.55 -28.68
CA GLU A 592 4.46 9.77 -29.38
C GLU A 592 5.02 8.42 -29.83
N HIS A 593 6.20 8.41 -30.45
CA HIS A 593 6.84 7.17 -30.90
C HIS A 593 7.21 6.24 -29.73
N LEU A 594 7.72 6.78 -28.62
CA LEU A 594 8.01 6.00 -27.41
C LEU A 594 6.75 5.30 -26.87
N LEU A 595 5.63 6.02 -26.83
CA LEU A 595 4.35 5.51 -26.35
C LEU A 595 3.73 4.49 -27.33
N GLU A 596 3.92 4.67 -28.63
CA GLU A 596 3.53 3.70 -29.65
C GLU A 596 4.27 2.37 -29.46
N LEU A 597 5.59 2.41 -29.22
CA LEU A 597 6.39 1.21 -28.96
C LEU A 597 5.93 0.47 -27.68
N CYS A 598 5.47 1.20 -26.67
CA CYS A 598 4.92 0.64 -25.44
C CYS A 598 3.49 0.11 -25.56
N SER A 599 2.78 0.36 -26.67
CA SER A 599 1.43 -0.18 -26.87
C SER A 599 1.49 -1.65 -27.27
N VAL A 600 0.54 -2.46 -26.80
CA VAL A 600 0.38 -3.86 -27.23
C VAL A 600 0.15 -3.97 -28.74
N ARG A 601 -0.32 -2.89 -29.40
CA ARG A 601 -0.48 -2.83 -30.85
C ARG A 601 0.85 -2.94 -31.60
N SER A 602 1.99 -2.61 -30.97
CA SER A 602 3.32 -2.74 -31.57
C SER A 602 3.74 -4.21 -31.74
N ILE A 603 3.20 -5.11 -30.92
CA ILE A 603 3.51 -6.56 -30.88
C ILE A 603 2.34 -7.43 -31.37
N GLN A 604 1.38 -6.84 -32.09
CA GLN A 604 0.14 -7.54 -32.47
C GLN A 604 0.38 -8.76 -33.38
N ALA A 605 1.40 -8.71 -34.25
CA ALA A 605 1.67 -9.79 -35.20
C ALA A 605 2.19 -11.04 -34.48
N GLU A 606 3.03 -10.84 -33.46
CA GLU A 606 3.61 -11.85 -32.61
C GLU A 606 2.53 -12.49 -31.72
N LEU A 607 1.67 -11.68 -31.11
CA LEU A 607 0.56 -12.16 -30.29
C LEU A 607 -0.48 -12.97 -31.09
N ALA A 608 -0.83 -12.49 -32.29
CA ALA A 608 -1.74 -13.24 -33.17
C ALA A 608 -1.17 -14.62 -33.55
N ALA A 609 0.15 -14.71 -33.70
CA ALA A 609 0.85 -15.95 -34.03
C ALA A 609 1.08 -16.88 -32.83
N ASN A 610 0.87 -16.41 -31.60
CA ASN A 610 1.11 -17.18 -30.38
C ASN A 610 -0.20 -17.76 -29.80
N PRO A 611 -0.50 -19.07 -29.98
CA PRO A 611 -1.76 -19.66 -29.52
C PRO A 611 -1.83 -19.86 -27.99
N ARG A 612 -0.73 -19.63 -27.26
CA ARG A 612 -0.61 -19.88 -25.81
C ARG A 612 -0.93 -18.66 -24.96
N VAL A 613 -1.26 -17.53 -25.60
CA VAL A 613 -1.70 -16.30 -24.93
C VAL A 613 -3.16 -16.44 -24.54
N ARG A 614 -3.47 -16.04 -23.30
CA ARG A 614 -4.81 -15.80 -22.78
C ARG A 614 -4.91 -14.39 -22.22
N PHE A 615 -6.02 -13.75 -22.52
CA PHE A 615 -6.31 -12.41 -22.05
C PHE A 615 -7.61 -12.43 -21.25
N VAL A 616 -7.53 -12.11 -19.96
CA VAL A 616 -8.66 -12.08 -19.05
C VAL A 616 -8.90 -10.64 -18.63
N THR A 617 -10.11 -10.13 -18.76
CA THR A 617 -10.41 -8.73 -18.40
C THR A 617 -11.85 -8.52 -17.97
N ASN A 618 -12.17 -7.29 -17.59
CA ASN A 618 -13.53 -6.84 -17.28
C ASN A 618 -13.99 -5.84 -18.33
N ARG A 619 -15.26 -5.93 -18.75
CA ARG A 619 -15.87 -5.01 -19.73
C ARG A 619 -15.85 -3.56 -19.26
N ASN A 620 -15.91 -3.33 -17.94
CA ASN A 620 -15.88 -2.01 -17.33
C ASN A 620 -14.49 -1.62 -16.76
N ASP A 621 -13.41 -2.25 -17.21
CA ASP A 621 -12.05 -1.82 -16.88
C ASP A 621 -11.76 -0.44 -17.50
N PHE A 622 -11.42 0.55 -16.67
CA PHE A 622 -11.21 1.93 -17.10
C PHE A 622 -9.85 2.16 -17.77
N LEU A 623 -8.93 1.19 -17.74
CA LEU A 623 -7.63 1.28 -18.42
C LEU A 623 -7.67 0.79 -19.88
N LEU A 624 -8.82 0.28 -20.35
CA LEU A 624 -9.02 -0.06 -21.75
C LEU A 624 -9.63 1.13 -22.51
N ALA A 625 -9.01 1.52 -23.62
CA ALA A 625 -9.55 2.56 -24.47
C ALA A 625 -10.82 2.08 -25.19
N PRO A 626 -11.72 2.98 -25.61
CA PRO A 626 -12.86 2.59 -26.44
C PRO A 626 -12.39 1.84 -27.70
N GLY A 627 -12.90 0.62 -27.93
CA GLY A 627 -12.52 -0.24 -29.05
C GLY A 627 -11.39 -1.22 -28.77
N ASP A 628 -10.70 -1.13 -27.62
CA ASP A 628 -9.59 -2.03 -27.28
C ASP A 628 -10.06 -3.46 -27.03
N LEU A 629 -11.23 -3.63 -26.41
CA LEU A 629 -11.79 -4.94 -26.12
C LEU A 629 -12.19 -5.67 -27.41
N GLU A 630 -12.85 -4.97 -28.34
CA GLU A 630 -13.19 -5.50 -29.65
C GLU A 630 -11.93 -5.87 -30.42
N TRP A 631 -10.93 -4.99 -30.41
CA TRP A 631 -9.67 -5.21 -31.11
C TRP A 631 -8.90 -6.44 -30.59
N ILE A 632 -8.72 -6.58 -29.27
CA ILE A 632 -7.98 -7.72 -28.72
C ILE A 632 -8.72 -9.04 -28.91
N THR A 633 -10.07 -9.00 -28.88
CA THR A 633 -10.91 -10.16 -29.19
C THR A 633 -10.80 -10.56 -30.66
N GLU A 634 -10.74 -9.60 -31.59
CA GLU A 634 -10.47 -9.91 -33.01
C GLU A 634 -9.05 -10.45 -33.23
N LEU A 635 -8.07 -9.94 -32.50
CA LEU A 635 -6.67 -10.34 -32.63
C LEU A 635 -6.42 -11.78 -32.13
N LEU A 636 -6.93 -12.09 -30.94
CA LEU A 636 -6.71 -13.38 -30.29
C LEU A 636 -7.81 -14.40 -30.60
N GLY A 637 -9.02 -13.97 -30.95
CA GLY A 637 -10.18 -14.86 -31.06
C GLY A 637 -10.92 -15.02 -29.74
N GLU A 638 -12.21 -15.33 -29.84
CA GLU A 638 -13.13 -15.41 -28.70
C GLU A 638 -12.77 -16.53 -27.70
N ASP A 639 -12.04 -17.55 -28.13
CA ASP A 639 -11.59 -18.68 -27.32
C ASP A 639 -10.37 -18.36 -26.43
N ARG A 640 -9.69 -17.24 -26.67
CA ARG A 640 -8.50 -16.81 -25.90
C ARG A 640 -8.73 -15.53 -25.11
N VAL A 641 -9.93 -14.98 -25.16
CA VAL A 641 -10.31 -13.72 -24.52
C VAL A 641 -11.51 -13.94 -23.62
N THR A 642 -11.28 -13.88 -22.31
CA THR A 642 -12.34 -13.99 -21.30
C THR A 642 -12.68 -12.61 -20.76
N VAL A 643 -13.96 -12.26 -20.84
CA VAL A 643 -14.48 -10.95 -20.44
C VAL A 643 -15.57 -11.12 -19.40
N PHE A 644 -15.32 -10.64 -18.18
CA PHE A 644 -16.38 -10.50 -17.19
C PHE A 644 -17.16 -9.21 -17.40
N GLU A 645 -18.48 -9.24 -17.23
CA GLU A 645 -19.31 -8.05 -17.42
C GLU A 645 -19.00 -6.93 -16.40
N ARG A 646 -18.53 -7.31 -15.21
CA ARG A 646 -18.18 -6.39 -14.13
C ARG A 646 -16.96 -6.85 -13.35
N GLY A 647 -16.26 -5.87 -12.79
CA GLY A 647 -15.08 -6.06 -11.96
C GLY A 647 -14.15 -4.85 -11.92
N GLY A 648 -14.37 -3.85 -12.78
CA GLY A 648 -13.47 -2.70 -12.88
C GLY A 648 -12.07 -3.18 -13.26
N HIS A 649 -11.04 -2.56 -12.71
CA HIS A 649 -9.67 -3.02 -12.83
C HIS A 649 -9.33 -3.92 -11.63
N LEU A 650 -9.15 -5.24 -11.85
CA LEU A 650 -8.82 -6.26 -10.81
C LEU A 650 -9.84 -6.47 -9.67
N GLY A 651 -10.93 -5.71 -9.63
CA GLY A 651 -11.81 -5.62 -8.46
C GLY A 651 -12.60 -6.88 -8.13
N ASN A 652 -12.78 -7.77 -9.10
CA ASN A 652 -13.49 -9.04 -8.97
C ASN A 652 -12.58 -10.25 -8.72
N LEU A 653 -11.25 -10.08 -8.70
CA LEU A 653 -10.31 -11.21 -8.60
C LEU A 653 -10.36 -11.93 -7.24
N HIS A 654 -10.94 -11.31 -6.21
CA HIS A 654 -11.18 -11.98 -4.93
C HIS A 654 -12.34 -12.98 -4.97
N LEU A 655 -13.19 -12.94 -6.01
CA LEU A 655 -14.36 -13.82 -6.13
C LEU A 655 -13.94 -15.22 -6.61
N ASP A 656 -14.39 -16.25 -5.90
CA ASP A 656 -14.08 -17.66 -6.22
C ASP A 656 -14.48 -18.05 -7.65
N GLU A 657 -15.58 -17.51 -8.17
CA GLU A 657 -16.06 -17.78 -9.52
C GLU A 657 -15.11 -17.23 -10.59
N VAL A 658 -14.51 -16.06 -10.35
CA VAL A 658 -13.53 -15.44 -11.25
C VAL A 658 -12.22 -16.21 -11.20
N ARG A 659 -11.76 -16.57 -10.00
CA ARG A 659 -10.53 -17.36 -9.80
C ARG A 659 -10.59 -18.70 -10.53
N LYS A 660 -11.70 -19.43 -10.43
CA LYS A 660 -11.90 -20.70 -11.14
C LYS A 660 -11.89 -20.57 -12.67
N VAL A 661 -12.40 -19.47 -13.21
CA VAL A 661 -12.34 -19.22 -14.65
C VAL A 661 -10.89 -18.97 -15.07
N ILE A 662 -10.14 -18.15 -14.32
CA ILE A 662 -8.72 -17.92 -14.59
C ILE A 662 -7.91 -19.23 -14.55
N GLU A 663 -8.20 -20.11 -13.59
CA GLU A 663 -7.59 -21.45 -13.53
C GLU A 663 -7.88 -22.27 -14.80
N SER A 664 -9.13 -22.26 -15.28
CA SER A 664 -9.52 -22.94 -16.52
C SER A 664 -8.74 -22.40 -17.73
N GLU A 665 -8.57 -21.08 -17.83
CA GLU A 665 -7.81 -20.44 -18.91
C GLU A 665 -6.34 -20.86 -18.90
N ILE A 666 -5.74 -20.98 -17.72
CA ILE A 666 -4.35 -21.45 -17.55
C ILE A 666 -4.22 -22.90 -18.05
N ASP A 667 -5.15 -23.77 -17.67
CA ASP A 667 -5.13 -25.18 -18.08
C ASP A 667 -5.34 -25.33 -19.60
N GLU A 668 -6.30 -24.62 -20.17
CA GLU A 668 -6.56 -24.64 -21.62
C GLU A 668 -5.40 -24.10 -22.44
N ALA A 669 -4.70 -23.06 -21.97
CA ALA A 669 -3.49 -22.55 -22.62
C ALA A 669 -2.39 -23.61 -22.67
N THR A 670 -2.29 -24.42 -21.61
CA THR A 670 -1.31 -25.50 -21.49
C THR A 670 -1.66 -26.68 -22.40
N GLU A 671 -2.93 -27.05 -22.56
CA GLU A 671 -3.35 -28.16 -23.42
C GLU A 671 -3.00 -27.95 -24.90
N VAL A 672 -3.05 -26.70 -25.38
CA VAL A 672 -2.66 -26.34 -26.76
C VAL A 672 -1.16 -26.59 -27.02
N SER A 673 -0.34 -26.65 -25.98
CA SER A 673 1.12 -26.90 -26.05
C SER A 673 1.51 -28.39 -26.09
N GLY A 674 0.56 -29.30 -25.86
CA GLY A 674 0.79 -30.75 -25.97
C GLY A 674 1.17 -31.16 -27.40
N PRO A 675 1.94 -32.25 -27.60
CA PRO A 675 2.23 -32.73 -28.94
C PRO A 675 0.90 -32.98 -29.67
N THR A 676 0.70 -32.28 -30.78
CA THR A 676 -0.43 -32.53 -31.68
C THR A 676 -0.37 -34.02 -32.07
N PRO A 677 -1.44 -34.80 -31.88
CA PRO A 677 -1.40 -36.26 -32.06
C PRO A 677 -1.01 -36.71 -33.47
#